data_AF-A0A2Y9N2Y9-F1
#
_entry.id   AF-A0A2Y9N2Y9-F1
#
_cell.length_a   1.000
_cell.length_b   1.000
_cell.length_c   1.000
_cell.angle_alpha   90.00
_cell.angle_beta   90.00
_cell.angle_gamma   90.00
#
_symmetry.space_group_name_H-M   'P 1'
#
loop_
_entity.id
_entity.type
_entity.pdbx_description
1 polymer ?
#
loop_
_entity_poly.entity_id
_entity_poly.type
_entity_poly.pdbx_seq_one_letter_code
_entity_poly.pdbx_strand_id
1 'polypeptide(L)'
;MNSFSDIPAKNLTIAVNMTKTLSSPVTHGFNSTNDPPSMSITRLFPALLECFGIVLCGYIAGRANVITSTQAKGLGNFVSRFALPALLFKNMVVLNFSNVDWSFLYSILIAKASVFFIVCVLTLLVASPDSRFSKAGLFPIFATQSNDFALGYPIVEALYQTTYPEYLQYIYLVAPISLMMLNPIGFIFCEMQRWKDTPNASQNKVKIVGLGLLHVLQNPIVFMVFIGIAFNFILDQKVPVYMENFLDGLANSFSGSALFYLGLTMVGKIKKLKKSAFVVLILLITAKLLVLPLLCREMVELLDKGNSVVNHASVSNYAFLYGVFPVAPGVAIFATQFNMEVEIITSGMVISTFVSAPIMYVSAWLLTFPTMDPKPLAYAIQNVSFDISIISLVSLIWSLAILLLSKKYKQLPHMLTTNLLIAQSVVCAGMMIWHFVKEKSFVGQILVFVLLYSSLYSTYLWTGLLAISLLLLKKRERVQIPVGILIISGWGIPALLVGILLIAGKHNGDSIDSAFFYGKEQMIITAVTLFCSIVIASVSLMCMYRTSQAGRYEVFDQAQDHKAAEPGSTAFEDSPVPINEPEPFTSSIPETSCCFCSMGNGELCCPSTEPVANISTSGSVTPSFEENEHCVSRCNSQSCILAQEEEQYLQSGDQQLTRHVFLCLLLIIGLFANLSSCLWWLFNQEPGRLYVELQFFCAVFNFGQGFISFGIFGLDKHLIILPFKRRLEFLWNNKETAENRDSSVPEEIKMTCQQFIHYHRDLCIQNIVKERRCGAKTSVGTFCGCDLVSWLIEVGLASDRGEAVIYGDKLVQGGVIQHITNNYEFRDEYLFYRFLQKSPEQSPPASNANIPQQERYKEIEHSSPSLKT
;
A
#
# COMPACT_ATOMS: atom_id res chain seq x y z
N MET A 1 52.46 43.49 -27.83
CA MET A 1 53.63 42.68 -28.27
C MET A 1 53.99 41.77 -27.12
N ASN A 2 53.37 40.59 -27.06
CA ASN A 2 53.94 39.28 -27.47
C ASN A 2 54.59 38.63 -26.23
N SER A 3 54.20 37.46 -25.73
CA SER A 3 53.88 36.25 -26.50
C SER A 3 52.97 35.29 -25.74
N PHE A 4 52.09 34.68 -26.52
CA PHE A 4 51.30 33.47 -26.29
C PHE A 4 52.16 32.19 -26.22
N SER A 5 51.48 31.06 -25.95
CA SER A 5 51.77 29.63 -26.17
C SER A 5 52.33 28.84 -24.97
N ASP A 6 51.90 27.62 -24.64
CA ASP A 6 50.84 26.75 -25.18
C ASP A 6 50.49 25.59 -24.21
N ILE A 7 49.26 25.09 -24.42
CA ILE A 7 48.51 23.93 -23.89
C ILE A 7 49.21 22.58 -24.25
N PRO A 8 49.11 21.46 -23.46
CA PRO A 8 47.95 20.54 -23.57
C PRO A 8 47.47 19.72 -22.35
N ALA A 9 46.11 19.54 -22.32
CA ALA A 9 45.29 18.34 -22.04
C ALA A 9 45.49 17.56 -20.70
N LYS A 10 44.46 17.10 -19.96
CA LYS A 10 43.10 16.66 -20.30
C LYS A 10 42.31 16.33 -19.00
N ASN A 11 40.98 16.50 -19.08
CA ASN A 11 39.89 15.75 -18.43
C ASN A 11 39.55 15.91 -16.92
N LEU A 12 38.45 16.63 -16.67
CA LEU A 12 37.22 16.34 -15.90
C LEU A 12 36.75 17.70 -15.35
N THR A 13 35.60 18.28 -15.69
CA THR A 13 34.26 17.80 -15.30
C THR A 13 33.24 18.70 -16.02
N ILE A 14 32.25 18.10 -16.67
CA ILE A 14 31.19 18.80 -17.40
C ILE A 14 30.05 19.11 -16.43
N ALA A 15 29.81 20.39 -16.15
CA ALA A 15 28.55 20.90 -15.63
C ALA A 15 28.04 21.96 -16.62
N VAL A 16 27.05 21.57 -17.43
CA VAL A 16 26.45 22.41 -18.48
C VAL A 16 25.53 23.43 -17.83
N ASN A 17 25.92 24.69 -17.95
CA ASN A 17 25.19 25.88 -17.53
C ASN A 17 24.29 26.36 -18.69
N MET A 18 23.00 26.00 -18.70
CA MET A 18 22.03 26.52 -19.67
C MET A 18 21.34 27.80 -19.15
N THR A 19 22.03 28.94 -19.20
CA THR A 19 21.45 30.27 -18.93
C THR A 19 21.90 31.33 -19.96
N LYS A 20 22.13 30.94 -21.22
CA LYS A 20 22.43 31.91 -22.29
C LYS A 20 21.73 31.57 -23.59
N THR A 21 20.60 32.21 -23.83
CA THR A 21 20.19 32.71 -25.17
C THR A 21 19.09 33.76 -25.03
N LEU A 22 19.23 34.84 -25.81
CA LEU A 22 18.44 36.09 -25.94
C LEU A 22 18.59 37.12 -24.80
N SER A 23 18.85 38.42 -25.03
CA SER A 23 19.54 39.20 -26.09
C SER A 23 19.60 40.66 -25.59
N SER A 24 20.75 41.32 -25.83
CA SER A 24 21.19 42.74 -25.66
C SER A 24 20.31 43.81 -24.96
N PRO A 25 20.94 44.77 -24.23
CA PRO A 25 20.25 45.90 -23.60
C PRO A 25 20.04 47.05 -24.61
N VAL A 26 18.80 47.47 -24.82
CA VAL A 26 18.50 48.81 -25.35
C VAL A 26 18.00 49.64 -24.17
N THR A 27 18.89 50.49 -23.66
CA THR A 27 18.59 51.57 -22.73
C THR A 27 17.61 52.55 -23.36
N HIS A 28 16.33 52.42 -23.02
CA HIS A 28 15.41 53.56 -22.98
C HIS A 28 14.90 53.69 -21.55
N GLY A 29 15.27 54.80 -20.91
CA GLY A 29 14.80 55.15 -19.58
C GLY A 29 13.29 55.34 -19.59
N PHE A 30 12.58 54.39 -18.98
CA PHE A 30 11.27 54.62 -18.42
C PHE A 30 11.39 54.47 -16.91
N ASN A 31 11.12 55.56 -16.19
CA ASN A 31 10.76 55.52 -14.78
C ASN A 31 9.48 54.68 -14.66
N SER A 32 9.61 53.42 -14.26
CA SER A 32 8.48 52.58 -13.84
C SER A 32 8.69 52.17 -12.39
N THR A 33 8.18 52.98 -11.47
CA THR A 33 8.05 52.71 -10.03
C THR A 33 6.90 51.74 -9.69
N ASN A 34 6.45 50.90 -10.62
CA ASN A 34 5.25 50.06 -10.45
C ASN A 34 5.46 48.61 -10.91
N ASP A 35 6.58 47.98 -10.55
CA ASP A 35 6.62 46.51 -10.58
C ASP A 35 5.92 45.99 -9.32
N PRO A 36 4.89 45.13 -9.43
CA PRO A 36 4.26 44.53 -8.27
C PRO A 36 5.31 43.70 -7.50
N PRO A 37 5.25 43.66 -6.16
CA PRO A 37 6.25 42.97 -5.35
C PRO A 37 6.32 41.50 -5.74
N SER A 38 7.40 41.13 -6.43
CA SER A 38 7.64 39.74 -6.84
C SER A 38 8.11 38.93 -5.63
N MET A 39 7.40 37.83 -5.37
CA MET A 39 7.69 36.89 -4.28
C MET A 39 9.13 36.38 -4.40
N SER A 40 9.94 36.50 -3.34
CA SER A 40 11.39 36.24 -3.41
C SER A 40 11.75 34.75 -3.31
N ILE A 41 11.80 34.06 -4.46
CA ILE A 41 12.25 32.66 -4.54
C ILE A 41 13.67 32.43 -3.99
N THR A 42 14.51 33.46 -4.06
CA THR A 42 15.90 33.43 -3.58
C THR A 42 16.00 33.17 -2.08
N ARG A 43 14.93 33.46 -1.31
CA ARG A 43 14.85 33.17 0.13
C ARG A 43 14.22 31.82 0.44
N LEU A 44 13.41 31.28 -0.46
CA LEU A 44 12.73 29.99 -0.27
C LEU A 44 13.70 28.82 -0.24
N PHE A 45 14.61 28.72 -1.21
CA PHE A 45 15.55 27.60 -1.25
C PHE A 45 16.44 27.54 0.00
N PRO A 46 17.03 28.65 0.48
CA PRO A 46 17.69 28.70 1.78
C PRO A 46 16.80 28.25 2.94
N ALA A 47 15.55 28.73 3.02
CA ALA A 47 14.63 28.35 4.11
C ALA A 47 14.29 26.85 4.10
N LEU A 48 14.08 26.26 2.92
CA LEU A 48 13.86 24.81 2.78
C LEU A 48 15.12 24.03 3.14
N LEU A 49 16.29 24.48 2.68
CA LEU A 49 17.57 23.86 3.00
C LEU A 49 17.85 23.93 4.50
N GLU A 50 17.53 25.04 5.16
CA GLU A 50 17.60 25.19 6.61
C GLU A 50 16.66 24.21 7.30
N CYS A 51 15.37 24.21 6.93
CA CYS A 51 14.36 23.36 7.54
C CYS A 51 14.70 21.87 7.42
N PHE A 52 14.90 21.39 6.19
CA PHE A 52 15.17 19.98 5.92
C PHE A 52 16.60 19.59 6.29
N GLY A 53 17.55 20.52 6.26
CA GLY A 53 18.91 20.31 6.74
C GLY A 53 18.96 20.05 8.25
N ILE A 54 18.24 20.84 9.05
CA ILE A 54 18.14 20.61 10.50
C ILE A 54 17.43 19.28 10.80
N VAL A 55 16.35 18.96 10.07
CA VAL A 55 15.68 17.65 10.18
C VAL A 55 16.65 16.51 9.86
N LEU A 56 17.45 16.63 8.81
CA LEU A 56 18.45 15.64 8.42
C LEU A 56 19.53 15.47 9.50
N CYS A 57 20.03 16.57 10.08
CA CYS A 57 20.96 16.53 11.20
C CYS A 57 20.37 15.77 12.40
N GLY A 58 19.11 16.04 12.76
CA GLY A 58 18.39 15.31 13.80
C GLY A 58 18.26 13.81 13.50
N TYR A 59 17.93 13.46 12.26
CA TYR A 59 17.84 12.07 11.82
C TYR A 59 19.19 11.35 11.91
N ILE A 60 20.28 11.99 11.46
CA ILE A 60 21.64 11.43 11.54
C ILE A 60 22.07 11.25 12.99
N ALA A 61 21.84 12.25 13.85
CA ALA A 61 22.17 12.18 15.27
C ALA A 61 21.44 11.03 15.98
N GLY A 62 20.15 10.82 15.68
CA GLY A 62 19.38 9.70 16.22
C GLY A 62 19.81 8.36 15.66
N ARG A 63 20.14 8.28 14.36
CA ARG A 63 20.61 7.04 13.71
C ARG A 63 22.00 6.62 14.20
N ALA A 64 22.87 7.59 14.46
CA ALA A 64 24.18 7.38 15.05
C ALA A 64 24.12 7.13 16.57
N ASN A 65 22.94 7.15 17.19
CA ASN A 65 22.73 7.08 18.64
C ASN A 65 23.52 8.13 19.45
N VAL A 66 23.91 9.25 18.83
CA VAL A 66 24.50 10.40 19.54
C VAL A 66 23.50 10.98 20.53
N ILE A 67 22.23 11.01 20.13
CA ILE A 67 21.10 11.34 21.00
C ILE A 67 20.21 10.10 21.08
N THR A 68 20.10 9.58 22.29
CA THR A 68 19.26 8.41 22.60
C THR A 68 17.77 8.74 22.49
N SER A 69 16.92 7.72 22.33
CA SER A 69 15.46 7.93 22.29
C SER A 69 14.89 8.55 23.56
N THR A 70 15.54 8.36 24.72
CA THR A 70 15.13 8.97 26.00
C THR A 70 15.48 10.45 26.04
N GLN A 71 16.68 10.82 25.59
CA GLN A 71 17.08 12.23 25.43
C GLN A 71 16.20 12.95 24.39
N ALA A 72 15.89 12.30 23.26
CA ALA A 72 14.96 12.82 22.27
C ALA A 72 13.59 13.14 22.88
N LYS A 73 13.06 12.26 23.75
CA LYS A 73 11.81 12.50 24.48
C LYS A 73 11.92 13.72 25.41
N GLY A 74 13.06 13.91 26.07
CA GLY A 74 13.36 15.10 26.86
C GLY A 74 13.32 16.38 26.03
N LEU A 75 13.98 16.38 24.87
CA LEU A 75 13.95 17.50 23.92
C LEU A 75 12.53 17.79 23.43
N GLY A 76 11.76 16.75 23.11
CA GLY A 76 10.35 16.90 22.72
C GLY A 76 9.48 17.52 23.81
N ASN A 77 9.71 17.18 25.09
CA ASN A 77 9.02 17.81 26.22
C ASN A 77 9.39 19.29 26.36
N PHE A 78 10.67 19.65 26.18
CA PHE A 78 11.10 21.05 26.17
C PHE A 78 10.39 21.85 25.07
N VAL A 79 10.43 21.34 23.84
CA VAL A 79 9.81 21.98 22.67
C VAL A 79 8.29 22.17 22.88
N SER A 80 7.59 21.14 23.34
CA SER A 80 6.13 21.15 23.44
C SER A 80 5.57 21.84 24.69
N ARG A 81 6.29 21.86 25.82
CA ARG A 81 5.79 22.41 27.09
C ARG A 81 6.35 23.78 27.45
N PHE A 82 7.44 24.21 26.83
CA PHE A 82 8.08 25.50 27.15
C PHE A 82 8.23 26.38 25.92
N ALA A 83 8.98 25.94 24.91
CA ALA A 83 9.33 26.79 23.76
C ALA A 83 8.11 27.18 22.91
N LEU A 84 7.27 26.20 22.52
CA LEU A 84 6.05 26.44 21.74
C LEU A 84 5.01 27.28 22.51
N PRO A 85 4.64 26.93 23.74
CA PRO A 85 3.87 27.79 24.65
C PRO A 85 4.31 29.26 24.69
N ALA A 86 5.59 29.52 24.90
CA ALA A 86 6.13 30.88 24.96
C ALA A 86 6.00 31.62 23.61
N LEU A 87 6.30 30.93 22.50
CA LEU A 87 6.14 31.46 21.14
C LEU A 87 4.67 31.86 20.86
N LEU A 88 3.72 30.98 21.19
CA LEU A 88 2.30 31.24 20.97
C LEU A 88 1.77 32.36 21.86
N PHE A 89 2.12 32.35 23.15
CA PHE A 89 1.73 33.41 24.07
C PHE A 89 2.21 34.78 23.57
N LYS A 90 3.51 34.91 23.24
CA LYS A 90 4.07 36.17 22.72
C LYS A 90 3.32 36.65 21.47
N ASN A 91 3.16 35.78 20.47
CA ASN A 91 2.52 36.17 19.21
C ASN A 91 1.03 36.47 19.37
N MET A 92 0.33 35.84 20.31
CA MET A 92 -1.07 36.17 20.62
C MET A 92 -1.21 37.52 21.33
N VAL A 93 -0.27 37.86 22.24
CA VAL A 93 -0.28 39.16 22.93
C VAL A 93 -0.01 40.31 21.96
N VAL A 94 0.84 40.13 20.95
CA VAL A 94 1.19 41.19 19.97
C VAL A 94 0.20 41.26 18.80
N LEU A 95 -0.70 40.28 18.65
CA LEU A 95 -1.61 40.16 17.52
C LEU A 95 -2.57 41.36 17.44
N ASN A 96 -2.73 41.96 16.25
CA ASN A 96 -3.75 42.99 16.04
C ASN A 96 -4.99 42.39 15.35
N PHE A 97 -6.03 42.11 16.13
CA PHE A 97 -7.29 41.53 15.65
C PHE A 97 -8.03 42.40 14.63
N SER A 98 -7.75 43.70 14.56
CA SER A 98 -8.41 44.62 13.61
C SER A 98 -7.98 44.38 12.17
N ASN A 99 -6.77 43.85 11.98
CA ASN A 99 -6.19 43.59 10.66
C ASN A 99 -6.43 42.15 10.19
N VAL A 100 -7.14 41.35 10.97
CA VAL A 100 -7.37 39.94 10.64
C VAL A 100 -8.47 39.81 9.61
N ASP A 101 -8.15 39.17 8.49
CA ASP A 101 -9.16 38.72 7.54
C ASP A 101 -9.89 37.47 8.06
N TRP A 102 -11.08 37.70 8.60
CA TRP A 102 -11.96 36.65 9.10
C TRP A 102 -12.50 35.75 7.99
N SER A 103 -12.63 36.28 6.76
CA SER A 103 -13.08 35.50 5.60
C SER A 103 -12.09 34.38 5.30
N PHE A 104 -10.79 34.74 5.26
CA PHE A 104 -9.71 33.78 5.14
C PHE A 104 -9.74 32.73 6.27
N LEU A 105 -9.86 33.18 7.53
CA LEU A 105 -9.87 32.28 8.68
C LEU A 105 -11.00 31.25 8.61
N TYR A 106 -12.25 31.67 8.40
CA TYR A 106 -13.38 30.74 8.31
C TYR A 106 -13.27 29.82 7.09
N SER A 107 -12.73 30.30 5.97
CA SER A 107 -12.48 29.47 4.78
C SER A 107 -11.55 28.30 5.07
N ILE A 108 -10.42 28.55 5.73
CA ILE A 108 -9.47 27.49 6.11
C ILE A 108 -10.08 26.56 7.16
N LEU A 109 -10.83 27.08 8.13
CA LEU A 109 -11.50 26.27 9.14
C LEU A 109 -12.56 25.34 8.53
N ILE A 110 -13.36 25.83 7.59
CA ILE A 110 -14.37 25.02 6.87
C ILE A 110 -13.70 23.97 6.00
N ALA A 111 -12.60 24.30 5.31
CA ALA A 111 -11.83 23.35 4.53
C ALA A 111 -11.28 22.20 5.41
N LYS A 112 -10.65 22.54 6.54
CA LYS A 112 -10.17 21.55 7.50
C LYS A 112 -11.31 20.72 8.10
N ALA A 113 -12.41 21.35 8.51
CA ALA A 113 -13.57 20.64 9.03
C ALA A 113 -14.14 19.65 8.00
N SER A 114 -14.24 20.07 6.74
CA SER A 114 -14.71 19.21 5.64
C SER A 114 -13.82 17.98 5.47
N VAL A 115 -12.49 18.14 5.39
CA VAL A 115 -11.55 17.01 5.32
C VAL A 115 -11.65 16.14 6.57
N PHE A 116 -11.74 16.74 7.75
CA PHE A 116 -11.86 16.02 9.02
C PHE A 116 -13.07 15.09 9.01
N PHE A 117 -14.26 15.62 8.68
CA PHE A 117 -15.49 14.84 8.66
C PHE A 117 -15.50 13.79 7.55
N ILE A 118 -14.99 14.11 6.35
CA ILE A 118 -14.85 13.14 5.26
C ILE A 118 -13.98 11.96 5.69
N VAL A 119 -12.79 12.22 6.23
CA VAL A 119 -11.88 11.16 6.69
C VAL A 119 -12.47 10.41 7.87
N CYS A 120 -13.17 11.09 8.78
CA CYS A 120 -13.81 10.46 9.95
C CYS A 120 -14.91 9.49 9.51
N VAL A 121 -15.84 9.94 8.67
CA VAL A 121 -16.95 9.12 8.15
C VAL A 121 -16.41 7.95 7.34
N LEU A 122 -15.48 8.19 6.41
CA LEU A 122 -14.85 7.11 5.64
C LEU A 122 -14.15 6.10 6.56
N THR A 123 -13.45 6.56 7.59
CA THR A 123 -12.79 5.67 8.55
C THR A 123 -13.81 4.84 9.33
N LEU A 124 -14.92 5.42 9.77
CA LEU A 124 -15.99 4.68 10.47
C LEU A 124 -16.70 3.67 9.56
N LEU A 125 -16.81 3.95 8.26
CA LEU A 125 -17.42 3.05 7.27
C LEU A 125 -16.48 1.90 6.86
N VAL A 126 -15.17 2.16 6.83
CA VAL A 126 -14.16 1.22 6.32
C VAL A 126 -13.54 0.38 7.44
N ALA A 127 -13.24 0.97 8.60
CA ALA A 127 -12.50 0.29 9.67
C ALA A 127 -13.32 -0.80 10.37
N SER A 128 -12.61 -1.78 10.94
CA SER A 128 -13.26 -2.90 11.66
C SER A 128 -13.98 -2.40 12.90
N PRO A 129 -15.10 -3.05 13.30
CA PRO A 129 -15.84 -2.70 14.51
C PRO A 129 -14.96 -2.56 15.77
N ASP A 130 -13.85 -3.31 15.85
CA ASP A 130 -12.96 -3.27 17.02
C ASP A 130 -11.93 -2.15 17.01
N SER A 131 -11.58 -1.60 15.85
CA SER A 131 -10.57 -0.53 15.77
C SER A 131 -11.12 0.78 15.18
N ARG A 132 -12.41 0.82 14.83
CA ARG A 132 -13.03 1.96 14.14
C ARG A 132 -12.94 3.26 14.92
N PHE A 133 -13.08 3.23 16.24
CA PHE A 133 -13.05 4.44 17.05
C PHE A 133 -11.61 4.92 17.27
N SER A 134 -10.66 4.00 17.48
CA SER A 134 -9.21 4.29 17.47
C SER A 134 -8.81 5.06 16.21
N LYS A 135 -9.15 4.50 15.04
CA LYS A 135 -8.80 5.06 13.73
C LYS A 135 -9.57 6.33 13.44
N ALA A 136 -10.88 6.38 13.68
CA ALA A 136 -11.70 7.56 13.46
C ALA A 136 -11.37 8.71 14.41
N GLY A 137 -10.69 8.43 15.53
CA GLY A 137 -10.13 9.43 16.42
C GLY A 137 -8.86 10.08 15.86
N LEU A 138 -7.92 9.27 15.37
CA LEU A 138 -6.57 9.74 15.00
C LEU A 138 -6.39 10.07 13.50
N PHE A 139 -7.06 9.37 12.59
CA PHE A 139 -6.88 9.56 11.14
C PHE A 139 -7.41 10.91 10.63
N PRO A 140 -8.55 11.44 11.11
CA PRO A 140 -8.99 12.78 10.77
C PRO A 140 -8.01 13.85 11.26
N ILE A 141 -7.52 13.71 12.50
CA ILE A 141 -6.50 14.61 13.07
C ILE A 141 -5.23 14.57 12.19
N PHE A 142 -4.80 13.38 11.79
CA PHE A 142 -3.67 13.22 10.86
C PHE A 142 -3.88 13.99 9.55
N ALA A 143 -5.07 13.93 8.97
CA ALA A 143 -5.37 14.56 7.68
C ALA A 143 -5.47 16.10 7.75
N THR A 144 -5.71 16.69 8.93
CA THR A 144 -5.97 18.14 9.06
C THR A 144 -4.94 18.89 9.89
N GLN A 145 -4.21 18.22 10.78
CA GLN A 145 -3.23 18.87 11.65
C GLN A 145 -1.88 19.01 10.93
N SER A 146 -1.58 20.25 10.53
CA SER A 146 -0.36 20.62 9.80
C SER A 146 0.80 20.95 10.75
N ASN A 147 2.04 20.77 10.30
CA ASN A 147 3.23 21.26 10.98
C ASN A 147 3.40 22.77 10.79
N ASP A 148 2.42 23.52 11.31
CA ASP A 148 2.24 24.95 11.11
C ASP A 148 3.44 25.79 11.57
N PHE A 149 3.98 25.46 12.74
CA PHE A 149 5.00 26.31 13.38
C PHE A 149 6.44 25.93 13.01
N ALA A 150 6.78 24.63 13.02
CA ALA A 150 8.18 24.24 12.80
C ALA A 150 8.57 24.27 11.31
N LEU A 151 7.65 23.90 10.41
CA LEU A 151 7.89 23.94 8.97
C LEU A 151 7.12 25.07 8.26
N GLY A 152 5.85 25.29 8.63
CA GLY A 152 5.01 26.28 7.94
C GLY A 152 5.52 27.72 8.10
N TYR A 153 5.80 28.15 9.33
CA TYR A 153 6.20 29.53 9.62
C TYR A 153 7.46 29.99 8.86
N PRO A 154 8.62 29.28 8.90
CA PRO A 154 9.81 29.71 8.16
C PRO A 154 9.59 29.85 6.65
N ILE A 155 8.70 29.02 6.09
CA ILE A 155 8.41 29.01 4.65
C ILE A 155 7.51 30.17 4.27
N VAL A 156 6.49 30.47 5.07
CA VAL A 156 5.64 31.64 4.87
C VAL A 156 6.43 32.92 5.07
N GLU A 157 7.30 32.96 6.08
CA GLU A 157 8.22 34.08 6.30
C GLU A 157 9.11 34.32 5.07
N ALA A 158 9.77 33.29 4.55
CA ALA A 158 10.65 33.41 3.39
C ALA A 158 9.93 33.92 2.12
N LEU A 159 8.63 33.61 1.97
CA LEU A 159 7.84 33.93 0.79
C LEU A 159 7.07 35.25 0.89
N TYR A 160 6.50 35.55 2.06
CA TYR A 160 5.51 36.60 2.24
C TYR A 160 5.95 37.74 3.15
N GLN A 161 7.02 37.61 3.93
CA GLN A 161 7.43 38.65 4.89
C GLN A 161 7.65 40.03 4.26
N THR A 162 8.14 40.09 3.02
CA THR A 162 8.37 41.36 2.31
C THR A 162 7.13 41.91 1.61
N THR A 163 6.13 41.07 1.38
CA THR A 163 5.00 41.39 0.50
C THR A 163 3.67 41.49 1.27
N TYR A 164 3.37 40.49 2.09
CA TYR A 164 2.17 40.36 2.92
C TYR A 164 2.54 39.83 4.32
N PRO A 165 3.22 40.65 5.17
CA PRO A 165 3.67 40.23 6.50
C PRO A 165 2.52 39.79 7.43
N GLU A 166 1.31 40.25 7.20
CA GLU A 166 0.10 39.85 7.91
C GLU A 166 -0.21 38.34 7.78
N TYR A 167 0.23 37.66 6.71
CA TYR A 167 -0.05 36.23 6.53
C TYR A 167 0.63 35.35 7.60
N LEU A 168 1.77 35.80 8.13
CA LEU A 168 2.46 35.12 9.22
C LEU A 168 1.59 35.07 10.47
N GLN A 169 0.78 36.11 10.71
CA GLN A 169 -0.11 36.21 11.86
C GLN A 169 -1.25 35.18 11.79
N TYR A 170 -1.72 34.88 10.57
CA TYR A 170 -2.79 33.89 10.36
C TYR A 170 -2.40 32.48 10.81
N ILE A 171 -1.14 32.08 10.69
CA ILE A 171 -0.68 30.76 11.14
C ILE A 171 -0.92 30.60 12.65
N TYR A 172 -0.62 31.64 13.42
CA TYR A 172 -0.78 31.65 14.86
C TYR A 172 -2.24 31.63 15.32
N LEU A 173 -3.17 32.04 14.45
CA LEU A 173 -4.61 32.02 14.72
C LEU A 173 -5.28 30.71 14.24
N VAL A 174 -5.01 30.31 12.99
CA VAL A 174 -5.62 29.14 12.35
C VAL A 174 -5.27 27.85 13.10
N ALA A 175 -3.99 27.66 13.47
CA ALA A 175 -3.54 26.39 14.01
C ALA A 175 -4.15 26.05 15.39
N PRO A 176 -4.16 26.96 16.39
CA PRO A 176 -4.81 26.69 17.67
C PRO A 176 -6.32 26.59 17.60
N ILE A 177 -6.99 27.46 16.81
CA ILE A 177 -8.46 27.42 16.67
C ILE A 177 -8.88 26.09 16.03
N SER A 178 -8.19 25.67 14.97
CA SER A 178 -8.45 24.37 14.32
C SER A 178 -8.27 23.21 15.29
N LEU A 179 -7.21 23.24 16.11
CA LEU A 179 -6.97 22.21 17.13
C LEU A 179 -8.08 22.20 18.19
N MET A 180 -8.56 23.35 18.62
CA MET A 180 -9.64 23.46 19.60
C MET A 180 -10.98 22.99 19.05
N MET A 181 -11.28 23.25 17.78
CA MET A 181 -12.56 22.88 17.17
C MET A 181 -12.62 21.41 16.74
N LEU A 182 -11.56 20.87 16.14
CA LEU A 182 -11.59 19.55 15.49
C LEU A 182 -11.07 18.42 16.39
N ASN A 183 -9.97 18.65 17.14
CA ASN A 183 -9.36 17.58 17.93
C ASN A 183 -10.23 17.04 19.09
N PRO A 184 -11.14 17.80 19.74
CA PRO A 184 -12.02 17.22 20.75
C PRO A 184 -12.83 16.04 20.22
N ILE A 185 -13.32 16.12 18.98
CA ILE A 185 -14.09 15.04 18.34
C ILE A 185 -13.22 13.78 18.22
N GLY A 186 -11.97 13.95 17.81
CA GLY A 186 -11.02 12.84 17.68
C GLY A 186 -10.66 12.21 19.04
N PHE A 187 -10.45 13.03 20.07
CA PHE A 187 -10.17 12.54 21.42
C PHE A 187 -11.37 11.83 22.05
N ILE A 188 -12.59 12.31 21.80
CA ILE A 188 -13.82 11.61 22.22
C ILE A 188 -13.86 10.20 21.61
N PHE A 189 -13.54 10.05 20.32
CA PHE A 189 -13.45 8.72 19.70
C PHE A 189 -12.34 7.85 20.30
N CYS A 190 -11.18 8.41 20.64
CA CYS A 190 -10.11 7.67 21.32
C CYS A 190 -10.54 7.20 22.72
N GLU A 191 -11.25 8.04 23.47
CA GLU A 191 -11.80 7.66 24.78
C GLU A 191 -12.92 6.61 24.67
N MET A 192 -13.79 6.72 23.65
CA MET A 192 -14.78 5.69 23.35
C MET A 192 -14.14 4.35 23.02
N GLN A 193 -13.03 4.34 22.28
CA GLN A 193 -12.26 3.13 22.01
C GLN A 193 -11.69 2.54 23.30
N ARG A 194 -11.04 3.36 24.13
CA ARG A 194 -10.45 2.91 25.39
C ARG A 194 -11.48 2.30 26.33
N TRP A 195 -12.69 2.85 26.34
CA TRP A 195 -13.82 2.30 27.08
C TRP A 195 -14.29 0.96 26.51
N LYS A 196 -14.39 0.83 25.18
CA LYS A 196 -14.72 -0.45 24.53
C LYS A 196 -13.69 -1.55 24.90
N ASP A 197 -12.41 -1.19 24.98
CA ASP A 197 -11.33 -2.11 25.33
C ASP A 197 -11.31 -2.45 26.85
N THR A 198 -11.99 -1.67 27.71
CA THR A 198 -12.03 -1.85 29.17
C THR A 198 -13.48 -1.90 29.70
N PRO A 199 -14.20 -3.03 29.53
CA PRO A 199 -15.64 -3.14 29.81
C PRO A 199 -16.05 -3.03 31.29
N ASN A 200 -15.12 -3.21 32.25
CA ASN A 200 -15.43 -3.22 33.68
C ASN A 200 -15.54 -1.82 34.33
N ALA A 201 -15.43 -0.74 33.57
CA ALA A 201 -15.55 0.63 34.08
C ALA A 201 -16.95 1.20 33.78
N SER A 202 -17.83 1.20 34.78
CA SER A 202 -19.13 1.88 34.77
C SER A 202 -18.95 3.41 34.80
N GLN A 203 -18.52 4.00 33.68
CA GLN A 203 -18.39 5.46 33.55
C GLN A 203 -19.54 6.06 32.75
N ASN A 204 -20.11 7.14 33.29
CA ASN A 204 -21.17 7.92 32.62
C ASN A 204 -20.68 8.45 31.26
N LYS A 205 -21.54 8.39 30.22
CA LYS A 205 -21.28 8.97 28.89
C LYS A 205 -20.87 10.45 28.94
N VAL A 206 -21.42 11.19 29.92
CA VAL A 206 -21.08 12.60 30.19
C VAL A 206 -19.61 12.75 30.63
N LYS A 207 -19.08 11.78 31.39
CA LYS A 207 -17.69 11.79 31.84
C LYS A 207 -16.72 11.57 30.68
N ILE A 208 -17.10 10.78 29.66
CA ILE A 208 -16.29 10.56 28.45
C ILE A 208 -16.16 11.87 27.66
N VAL A 209 -17.28 12.56 27.41
CA VAL A 209 -17.28 13.86 26.72
C VAL A 209 -16.51 14.90 27.55
N GLY A 210 -16.73 14.93 28.86
CA GLY A 210 -16.01 15.81 29.78
C GLY A 210 -14.50 15.56 29.80
N LEU A 211 -14.05 14.31 29.77
CA LEU A 211 -12.62 13.95 29.73
C LEU A 211 -11.98 14.35 28.39
N GLY A 212 -12.69 14.11 27.27
CA GLY A 212 -12.24 14.52 25.94
C GLY A 212 -12.06 16.03 25.83
N LEU A 213 -13.02 16.81 26.35
CA LEU A 213 -12.93 18.28 26.38
C LEU A 213 -11.82 18.77 27.33
N LEU A 214 -11.66 18.12 28.49
CA LEU A 214 -10.61 18.42 29.45
C LEU A 214 -9.21 18.19 28.86
N HIS A 215 -8.99 17.13 28.08
CA HIS A 215 -7.72 16.89 27.40
C HIS A 215 -7.36 17.99 26.39
N VAL A 216 -8.35 18.63 25.77
CA VAL A 216 -8.11 19.77 24.87
C VAL A 216 -7.74 21.02 25.65
N LEU A 217 -8.44 21.30 26.75
CA LEU A 217 -8.13 22.45 27.62
C LEU A 217 -6.79 22.28 28.36
N GLN A 218 -6.39 21.05 28.68
CA GLN A 218 -5.07 20.72 29.23
C GLN A 218 -3.95 20.78 28.19
N ASN A 219 -4.28 20.94 26.90
CA ASN A 219 -3.26 21.09 25.88
C ASN A 219 -2.53 22.43 26.09
N PRO A 220 -1.20 22.43 26.33
CA PRO A 220 -0.44 23.65 26.59
C PRO A 220 -0.57 24.69 25.49
N ILE A 221 -0.78 24.26 24.24
CA ILE A 221 -0.97 25.11 23.06
C ILE A 221 -2.27 25.91 23.20
N VAL A 222 -3.38 25.24 23.49
CA VAL A 222 -4.71 25.87 23.61
C VAL A 222 -4.74 26.82 24.79
N PHE A 223 -4.25 26.35 25.93
CA PHE A 223 -4.21 27.12 27.17
C PHE A 223 -3.43 28.43 27.00
N MET A 224 -2.24 28.38 26.39
CA MET A 224 -1.41 29.58 26.19
C MET A 224 -1.98 30.54 25.18
N VAL A 225 -2.73 30.05 24.18
CA VAL A 225 -3.40 30.93 23.22
C VAL A 225 -4.51 31.73 23.89
N PHE A 226 -5.35 31.10 24.73
CA PHE A 226 -6.37 31.83 25.50
C PHE A 226 -5.77 32.88 26.44
N ILE A 227 -4.70 32.51 27.15
CA ILE A 227 -3.99 33.46 28.02
C ILE A 227 -3.39 34.59 27.19
N GLY A 228 -2.79 34.28 26.04
CA GLY A 228 -2.23 35.29 25.14
C GLY A 228 -3.28 36.26 24.62
N ILE A 229 -4.45 35.77 24.21
CA ILE A 229 -5.60 36.60 23.79
C ILE A 229 -6.08 37.47 24.96
N ALA A 230 -6.22 36.91 26.16
CA ALA A 230 -6.63 37.70 27.33
C ALA A 230 -5.63 38.82 27.62
N PHE A 231 -4.33 38.54 27.55
CA PHE A 231 -3.27 39.52 27.78
C PHE A 231 -3.11 40.52 26.62
N ASN A 232 -3.52 40.18 25.40
CA ASN A 232 -3.62 41.13 24.29
C ASN A 232 -4.53 42.32 24.64
N PHE A 233 -5.71 42.03 25.21
CA PHE A 233 -6.67 43.05 25.64
C PHE A 233 -6.27 43.77 26.93
N ILE A 234 -5.55 43.10 27.83
CA ILE A 234 -5.10 43.70 29.11
C ILE A 234 -3.89 44.63 28.90
N LEU A 235 -3.00 44.30 27.97
CA LEU A 235 -1.71 44.97 27.78
C LEU A 235 -1.62 45.84 26.51
N ASP A 236 -2.76 46.13 25.85
CA ASP A 236 -2.83 46.94 24.64
C ASP A 236 -1.82 46.53 23.56
N GLN A 237 -1.80 45.25 23.23
CA GLN A 237 -0.94 44.64 22.19
C GLN A 237 0.59 44.71 22.44
N LYS A 238 1.03 44.93 23.68
CA LYS A 238 2.46 44.99 24.04
C LYS A 238 2.82 43.99 25.13
N VAL A 239 3.93 43.29 24.93
CA VAL A 239 4.52 42.44 25.99
C VAL A 239 5.31 43.33 26.95
N PRO A 240 5.22 43.14 28.28
CA PRO A 240 5.99 43.95 29.22
C PRO A 240 7.50 43.72 29.03
N VAL A 241 8.29 44.80 29.04
CA VAL A 241 9.74 44.78 28.74
C VAL A 241 10.51 43.73 29.56
N TYR A 242 10.12 43.53 30.82
CA TYR A 242 10.74 42.53 31.71
C TYR A 242 10.49 41.07 31.28
N MET A 243 9.38 40.81 30.58
CA MET A 243 9.01 39.47 30.09
C MET A 243 9.45 39.22 28.65
N GLU A 244 9.66 40.27 27.86
CA GLU A 244 9.98 40.17 26.43
C GLU A 244 11.25 39.34 26.18
N ASN A 245 12.38 39.72 26.78
CA ASN A 245 13.64 38.98 26.61
C ASN A 245 13.57 37.51 27.09
N PHE A 246 12.79 37.25 28.14
CA PHE A 246 12.57 35.89 28.65
C PHE A 246 11.75 35.05 27.66
N LEU A 247 10.65 35.60 27.15
CA LEU A 247 9.82 34.96 26.15
C LEU A 247 10.58 34.75 24.85
N ASP A 248 11.43 35.69 24.45
CA ASP A 248 12.25 35.60 23.25
C ASP A 248 13.29 34.48 23.33
N GLY A 249 13.95 34.34 24.47
CA GLY A 249 14.87 33.22 24.70
C GLY A 249 14.19 31.85 24.50
N LEU A 250 12.96 31.68 25.02
CA LEU A 250 12.19 30.45 24.86
C LEU A 250 11.63 30.30 23.44
N ALA A 251 11.01 31.33 22.89
CA ALA A 251 10.35 31.32 21.59
C ALA A 251 11.35 31.08 20.45
N ASN A 252 12.49 31.77 20.45
CA ASN A 252 13.51 31.63 19.41
C ASN A 252 14.18 30.25 19.44
N SER A 253 14.18 29.56 20.58
CA SER A 253 14.68 28.18 20.68
C SER A 253 13.78 27.14 20.00
N PHE A 254 12.51 27.49 19.70
CA PHE A 254 11.51 26.54 19.20
C PHE A 254 11.85 25.99 17.82
N SER A 255 12.03 26.83 16.81
CA SER A 255 12.08 26.41 15.40
C SER A 255 13.15 25.34 15.13
N GLY A 256 14.42 25.66 15.44
CA GLY A 256 15.53 24.72 15.25
C GLY A 256 15.41 23.46 16.11
N SER A 257 15.03 23.59 17.39
CA SER A 257 14.88 22.45 18.29
C SER A 257 13.74 21.51 17.88
N ALA A 258 12.63 22.07 17.37
CA ALA A 258 11.47 21.32 16.90
C ALA A 258 11.78 20.54 15.61
N LEU A 259 12.46 21.18 14.65
CA LEU A 259 12.90 20.54 13.41
C LEU A 259 13.93 19.43 13.68
N PHE A 260 14.87 19.67 14.58
CA PHE A 260 15.86 18.67 14.97
C PHE A 260 15.20 17.48 15.70
N TYR A 261 14.28 17.77 16.64
CA TYR A 261 13.45 16.76 17.30
C TYR A 261 12.62 15.94 16.31
N LEU A 262 12.00 16.59 15.32
CA LEU A 262 11.29 15.91 14.26
C LEU A 262 12.19 14.89 13.56
N GLY A 263 13.40 15.27 13.17
CA GLY A 263 14.42 14.37 12.62
C GLY A 263 14.72 13.15 13.50
N LEU A 264 14.93 13.36 14.80
CA LEU A 264 15.16 12.28 15.76
C LEU A 264 13.99 11.28 15.80
N THR A 265 12.75 11.77 15.75
CA THR A 265 11.55 10.91 15.84
C THR A 265 11.32 10.05 14.59
N MET A 266 11.91 10.40 13.45
CA MET A 266 11.78 9.65 12.20
C MET A 266 12.57 8.33 12.18
N VAL A 267 13.59 8.21 13.04
CA VAL A 267 14.52 7.09 13.02
C VAL A 267 13.81 5.77 13.31
N GLY A 268 13.96 4.80 12.39
CA GLY A 268 13.46 3.43 12.56
C GLY A 268 11.94 3.24 12.44
N LYS A 269 11.16 4.29 12.16
CA LYS A 269 9.69 4.19 12.07
C LYS A 269 9.21 3.42 10.85
N ILE A 270 9.81 3.65 9.69
CA ILE A 270 9.42 2.99 8.42
C ILE A 270 9.62 1.46 8.48
N LYS A 271 10.64 0.97 9.19
CA LYS A 271 10.87 -0.49 9.39
C LYS A 271 9.75 -1.17 10.18
N LYS A 272 9.01 -0.37 10.96
CA LYS A 272 7.77 -0.66 11.67
C LYS A 272 6.73 -1.35 10.78
N LEU A 273 6.57 -0.74 9.61
CA LEU A 273 5.30 -0.68 8.91
C LEU A 273 4.88 -2.03 8.30
N LYS A 274 3.72 -2.54 8.74
CA LYS A 274 3.09 -3.71 8.13
C LYS A 274 2.66 -3.42 6.69
N LYS A 275 2.73 -4.44 5.81
CA LYS A 275 2.31 -4.33 4.40
C LYS A 275 0.86 -3.82 4.23
N SER A 276 -0.06 -4.24 5.11
CA SER A 276 -1.46 -3.80 5.08
C SER A 276 -1.67 -2.32 5.45
N ALA A 277 -0.71 -1.69 6.13
CA ALA A 277 -0.81 -0.30 6.56
C ALA A 277 -0.52 0.69 5.42
N PHE A 278 0.20 0.27 4.37
CA PHE A 278 0.49 1.13 3.22
C PHE A 278 -0.78 1.64 2.51
N VAL A 279 -1.84 0.83 2.44
CA VAL A 279 -3.12 1.25 1.85
C VAL A 279 -3.70 2.46 2.59
N VAL A 280 -3.76 2.36 3.92
CA VAL A 280 -4.27 3.43 4.77
C VAL A 280 -3.39 4.67 4.65
N LEU A 281 -2.07 4.49 4.65
CA LEU A 281 -1.14 5.60 4.51
C LEU A 281 -1.28 6.36 3.20
N ILE A 282 -1.45 5.65 2.08
CA ILE A 282 -1.68 6.28 0.78
C ILE A 282 -2.93 7.17 0.85
N LEU A 283 -4.04 6.63 1.37
CA LEU A 283 -5.30 7.39 1.51
C LEU A 283 -5.15 8.63 2.40
N LEU A 284 -4.46 8.50 3.54
CA LEU A 284 -4.26 9.62 4.48
C LEU A 284 -3.33 10.69 3.90
N ILE A 285 -2.27 10.29 3.20
CA ILE A 285 -1.34 11.22 2.55
C ILE A 285 -2.05 11.95 1.40
N THR A 286 -2.88 11.26 0.62
CA THR A 286 -3.70 11.92 -0.41
C THR A 286 -4.69 12.90 0.20
N ALA A 287 -5.37 12.55 1.29
CA ALA A 287 -6.24 13.48 2.00
C ALA A 287 -5.49 14.73 2.48
N LYS A 288 -4.28 14.55 3.01
CA LYS A 288 -3.46 15.64 3.57
C LYS A 288 -2.79 16.52 2.51
N LEU A 289 -2.18 15.94 1.47
CA LEU A 289 -1.31 16.64 0.53
C LEU A 289 -1.97 16.94 -0.82
N LEU A 290 -3.17 16.44 -1.07
CA LEU A 290 -3.92 16.73 -2.30
C LEU A 290 -5.30 17.29 -2.00
N VAL A 291 -6.12 16.60 -1.19
CA VAL A 291 -7.50 17.04 -0.92
C VAL A 291 -7.54 18.32 -0.07
N LEU A 292 -6.77 18.38 1.02
CA LEU A 292 -6.77 19.55 1.90
C LEU A 292 -6.27 20.85 1.21
N PRO A 293 -5.14 20.89 0.48
CA PRO A 293 -4.71 22.09 -0.25
C PRO A 293 -5.75 22.61 -1.23
N LEU A 294 -6.38 21.71 -1.99
CA LEU A 294 -7.41 22.08 -2.96
C LEU A 294 -8.64 22.64 -2.24
N LEU A 295 -9.12 22.00 -1.18
CA LEU A 295 -10.26 22.52 -0.42
C LEU A 295 -9.96 23.84 0.29
N CYS A 296 -8.74 24.04 0.84
CA CYS A 296 -8.36 25.31 1.44
C CYS A 296 -8.47 26.45 0.45
N ARG A 297 -7.98 26.25 -0.77
CA ARG A 297 -8.06 27.25 -1.85
C ARG A 297 -9.51 27.49 -2.29
N GLU A 298 -10.23 26.44 -2.63
CA GLU A 298 -11.61 26.55 -3.15
C GLU A 298 -12.54 27.21 -2.13
N MET A 299 -12.39 26.90 -0.83
CA MET A 299 -13.18 27.59 0.20
C MET A 299 -12.88 29.08 0.26
N VAL A 300 -11.61 29.49 0.07
CA VAL A 300 -11.26 30.92 -0.01
C VAL A 300 -11.88 31.56 -1.25
N GLU A 301 -11.82 30.91 -2.43
CA GLU A 301 -12.44 31.45 -3.65
C GLU A 301 -13.97 31.57 -3.56
N LEU A 302 -14.62 30.67 -2.82
CA LEU A 302 -16.08 30.68 -2.64
C LEU A 302 -16.57 31.71 -1.61
N LEU A 303 -15.82 31.88 -0.52
CA LEU A 303 -16.26 32.67 0.65
C LEU A 303 -15.64 34.07 0.67
N ASP A 304 -14.43 34.24 0.12
CA ASP A 304 -13.76 35.52 0.07
C ASP A 304 -14.20 36.32 -1.16
N LYS A 305 -15.12 37.27 -0.94
CA LYS A 305 -15.69 38.17 -1.97
C LYS A 305 -15.19 39.61 -1.88
N GLY A 306 -14.02 39.85 -1.29
CA GLY A 306 -13.38 41.17 -1.25
C GLY A 306 -13.32 41.90 -2.62
N ASN A 307 -13.10 43.21 -2.60
CA ASN A 307 -13.31 44.05 -3.78
C ASN A 307 -12.08 44.17 -4.72
N SER A 308 -10.92 43.59 -4.38
CA SER A 308 -9.67 43.73 -5.15
C SER A 308 -9.14 42.38 -5.66
N VAL A 309 -9.18 42.17 -6.97
CA VAL A 309 -8.78 40.92 -7.67
C VAL A 309 -7.33 40.48 -7.34
N VAL A 310 -6.41 41.42 -7.15
CA VAL A 310 -4.99 41.12 -6.88
C VAL A 310 -4.76 40.53 -5.48
N ASN A 311 -5.45 41.07 -4.45
CA ASN A 311 -5.34 40.55 -3.09
C ASN A 311 -5.93 39.14 -3.01
N HIS A 312 -7.08 38.92 -3.65
CA HIS A 312 -7.75 37.62 -3.73
C HIS A 312 -6.89 36.48 -4.25
N ALA A 313 -6.23 36.70 -5.38
CA ALA A 313 -5.37 35.68 -5.97
C ALA A 313 -4.21 35.31 -5.02
N SER A 314 -3.66 36.27 -4.30
CA SER A 314 -2.56 36.03 -3.36
C SER A 314 -3.00 35.26 -2.10
N VAL A 315 -4.18 35.56 -1.56
CA VAL A 315 -4.77 34.90 -0.38
C VAL A 315 -5.15 33.45 -0.70
N SER A 316 -5.76 33.22 -1.87
CA SER A 316 -6.08 31.87 -2.38
C SER A 316 -4.81 31.03 -2.60
N ASN A 317 -3.75 31.62 -3.15
CA ASN A 317 -2.45 30.94 -3.32
C ASN A 317 -1.80 30.59 -1.97
N TYR A 318 -1.90 31.49 -0.99
CA TYR A 318 -1.44 31.23 0.36
C TYR A 318 -2.24 30.09 1.02
N ALA A 319 -3.56 30.06 0.85
CA ALA A 319 -4.44 28.99 1.35
C ALA A 319 -4.03 27.60 0.86
N PHE A 320 -3.70 27.49 -0.43
CA PHE A 320 -3.21 26.25 -1.02
C PHE A 320 -1.89 25.82 -0.38
N LEU A 321 -0.89 26.71 -0.33
CA LEU A 321 0.43 26.42 0.24
C LEU A 321 0.32 25.99 1.70
N TYR A 322 -0.53 26.66 2.47
CA TYR A 322 -0.82 26.31 3.85
C TYR A 322 -1.37 24.88 4.00
N GLY A 323 -2.22 24.43 3.07
CA GLY A 323 -2.72 23.06 3.04
C GLY A 323 -1.64 22.00 2.77
N VAL A 324 -0.60 22.34 2.00
CA VAL A 324 0.49 21.43 1.60
C VAL A 324 1.43 21.08 2.76
N PHE A 325 1.45 21.87 3.83
CA PHE A 325 2.28 21.59 5.00
C PHE A 325 2.06 20.15 5.52
N PRO A 326 3.14 19.40 5.84
CA PRO A 326 3.01 18.00 6.25
C PRO A 326 2.33 17.87 7.61
N VAL A 327 2.01 16.64 7.98
CA VAL A 327 1.39 16.33 9.28
C VAL A 327 2.28 16.75 10.45
N ALA A 328 1.68 17.35 11.48
CA ALA A 328 2.41 17.81 12.67
C ALA A 328 2.98 16.64 13.50
N PRO A 329 4.18 16.80 14.11
CA PRO A 329 4.73 15.85 15.07
C PRO A 329 3.81 15.58 16.28
N GLY A 330 2.98 16.56 16.63
CA GLY A 330 2.01 16.45 17.72
C GLY A 330 1.02 15.28 17.57
N VAL A 331 0.68 14.89 16.34
CA VAL A 331 -0.26 13.77 16.09
C VAL A 331 0.32 12.45 16.60
N ALA A 332 1.64 12.23 16.48
CA ALA A 332 2.29 11.04 17.03
C ALA A 332 2.31 11.03 18.57
N ILE A 333 2.37 12.22 19.19
CA ILE A 333 2.30 12.35 20.65
C ILE A 333 0.91 11.90 21.12
N PHE A 334 -0.16 12.34 20.46
CA PHE A 334 -1.52 11.89 20.77
C PHE A 334 -1.69 10.39 20.56
N ALA A 335 -1.22 9.85 19.43
CA ALA A 335 -1.25 8.41 19.18
C ALA A 335 -0.53 7.61 20.29
N THR A 336 0.61 8.12 20.78
CA THR A 336 1.37 7.49 21.87
C THR A 336 0.66 7.63 23.22
N GLN A 337 0.02 8.78 23.50
CA GLN A 337 -0.72 9.03 24.73
C GLN A 337 -1.93 8.11 24.87
N PHE A 338 -2.68 7.90 23.78
CA PHE A 338 -3.81 6.97 23.74
C PHE A 338 -3.39 5.50 23.49
N ASN A 339 -2.12 5.26 23.16
CA ASN A 339 -1.58 3.97 22.76
C ASN A 339 -2.35 3.34 21.57
N MET A 340 -2.65 4.14 20.55
CA MET A 340 -3.53 3.81 19.43
C MET A 340 -2.85 4.14 18.09
N GLU A 341 -2.86 3.21 17.14
CA GLU A 341 -2.39 3.38 15.74
C GLU A 341 -0.98 4.03 15.59
N VAL A 342 -0.11 3.88 16.60
CA VAL A 342 1.19 4.57 16.69
C VAL A 342 2.06 4.30 15.47
N GLU A 343 2.09 3.07 14.98
CA GLU A 343 2.90 2.65 13.84
C GLU A 343 2.50 3.34 12.53
N ILE A 344 1.19 3.44 12.27
CA ILE A 344 0.64 4.07 11.06
C ILE A 344 0.85 5.58 11.15
N ILE A 345 0.48 6.22 12.27
CA ILE A 345 0.60 7.66 12.44
C ILE A 345 2.06 8.13 12.36
N THR A 346 2.98 7.46 13.07
CA THR A 346 4.39 7.85 13.06
C THR A 346 5.05 7.64 11.71
N SER A 347 4.79 6.51 11.04
CA SER A 347 5.33 6.25 9.69
C SER A 347 4.73 7.18 8.65
N GLY A 348 3.41 7.44 8.74
CA GLY A 348 2.70 8.32 7.83
C GLY A 348 3.15 9.77 7.92
N MET A 349 3.43 10.26 9.13
CA MET A 349 3.98 11.60 9.34
C MET A 349 5.35 11.76 8.66
N VAL A 350 6.22 10.75 8.81
CA VAL A 350 7.53 10.73 8.15
C VAL A 350 7.37 10.80 6.64
N ILE A 351 6.56 9.89 6.06
CA ILE A 351 6.34 9.84 4.61
C ILE A 351 5.70 11.14 4.12
N SER A 352 4.70 11.67 4.83
CA SER A 352 4.06 12.95 4.53
C SER A 352 5.08 14.10 4.48
N THR A 353 6.05 14.13 5.40
CA THR A 353 7.09 15.17 5.44
C THR A 353 8.04 15.07 4.25
N PHE A 354 8.42 13.85 3.84
CA PHE A 354 9.26 13.65 2.65
C PHE A 354 8.51 13.96 1.35
N VAL A 355 7.23 13.63 1.25
CA VAL A 355 6.40 13.87 0.05
C VAL A 355 6.00 15.35 -0.05
N SER A 356 5.75 16.05 1.07
CA SER A 356 5.40 17.46 1.05
C SER A 356 6.54 18.36 0.60
N ALA A 357 7.81 17.98 0.88
CA ALA A 357 8.98 18.78 0.56
C ALA A 357 9.10 19.15 -0.94
N PRO A 358 9.10 18.18 -1.88
CA PRO A 358 9.16 18.49 -3.31
C PRO A 358 7.89 19.20 -3.80
N ILE A 359 6.71 18.83 -3.29
CA ILE A 359 5.44 19.49 -3.66
C ILE A 359 5.54 20.97 -3.31
N MET A 360 5.83 21.29 -2.05
CA MET A 360 5.94 22.65 -1.55
C MET A 360 7.01 23.48 -2.28
N TYR A 361 8.16 22.90 -2.63
CA TYR A 361 9.17 23.58 -3.45
C TYR A 361 8.62 23.94 -4.82
N VAL A 362 7.99 22.99 -5.51
CA VAL A 362 7.40 23.21 -6.84
C VAL A 362 6.25 24.22 -6.76
N SER A 363 5.35 24.09 -5.78
CA SER A 363 4.24 25.03 -5.59
C SER A 363 4.75 26.45 -5.38
N ALA A 364 5.67 26.63 -4.43
CA ALA A 364 6.18 27.94 -4.11
C ALA A 364 7.03 28.53 -5.25
N TRP A 365 7.79 27.72 -6.00
CA TRP A 365 8.47 28.15 -7.23
C TRP A 365 7.48 28.66 -8.29
N LEU A 366 6.41 27.89 -8.53
CA LEU A 366 5.41 28.24 -9.53
C LEU A 366 4.64 29.52 -9.19
N LEU A 367 4.42 29.77 -7.90
CA LEU A 367 3.81 30.99 -7.39
C LEU A 367 4.65 32.26 -7.64
N THR A 368 5.94 32.15 -7.98
CA THR A 368 6.81 33.33 -8.19
C THR A 368 6.79 33.92 -9.61
N PHE A 369 6.29 33.20 -10.62
CA PHE A 369 6.27 33.71 -12.01
C PHE A 369 5.24 34.84 -12.20
N PRO A 370 5.65 36.09 -12.52
CA PRO A 370 4.76 37.26 -12.52
C PRO A 370 3.60 37.19 -13.52
N THR A 371 3.85 36.62 -14.70
CA THR A 371 2.86 36.42 -15.76
C THR A 371 3.09 35.03 -16.36
N MET A 372 2.05 34.20 -16.39
CA MET A 372 2.12 32.93 -17.12
C MET A 372 1.50 33.15 -18.49
N ASP A 373 2.35 33.37 -19.49
CA ASP A 373 1.91 33.25 -20.87
C ASP A 373 1.46 31.81 -21.10
N PRO A 374 0.23 31.58 -21.61
CA PRO A 374 -0.32 30.22 -21.75
C PRO A 374 0.45 29.38 -22.79
N LYS A 375 1.13 30.01 -23.75
CA LYS A 375 1.81 29.31 -24.85
C LYS A 375 3.13 28.64 -24.44
N PRO A 376 4.11 29.33 -23.80
CA PRO A 376 5.33 28.68 -23.30
C PRO A 376 5.01 27.58 -22.28
N LEU A 377 3.95 27.77 -21.50
CA LEU A 377 3.55 26.81 -20.51
C LEU A 377 2.99 25.53 -21.14
N ALA A 378 2.04 25.65 -22.07
CA ALA A 378 1.52 24.50 -22.80
C ALA A 378 2.65 23.71 -23.49
N TYR A 379 3.65 24.43 -24.02
CA TYR A 379 4.86 23.82 -24.59
C TYR A 379 5.70 23.06 -23.54
N ALA A 380 5.92 23.64 -22.36
CA ALA A 380 6.65 22.99 -21.27
C ALA A 380 5.94 21.71 -20.77
N ILE A 381 4.62 21.79 -20.54
CA ILE A 381 3.80 20.63 -20.15
C ILE A 381 3.86 19.54 -21.23
N GLN A 382 3.81 19.93 -22.50
CA GLN A 382 3.91 19.00 -23.62
C GLN A 382 5.28 18.30 -23.68
N ASN A 383 6.37 19.03 -23.46
CA ASN A 383 7.71 18.44 -23.44
C ASN A 383 7.88 17.46 -22.29
N VAL A 384 7.43 17.84 -21.08
CA VAL A 384 7.46 16.94 -19.91
C VAL A 384 6.62 15.69 -20.17
N SER A 385 5.44 15.85 -20.75
CA SER A 385 4.55 14.74 -21.12
C SER A 385 5.21 13.80 -22.13
N PHE A 386 5.96 14.35 -23.10
CA PHE A 386 6.74 13.59 -24.08
C PHE A 386 7.87 12.80 -23.43
N ASP A 387 8.69 13.44 -22.60
CA ASP A 387 9.83 12.81 -21.91
C ASP A 387 9.37 11.67 -21.00
N ILE A 388 8.33 11.93 -20.18
CA ILE A 388 7.75 10.91 -19.30
C ILE A 388 7.15 9.76 -20.10
N SER A 389 6.49 10.04 -21.23
CA SER A 389 5.91 9.02 -22.10
C SER A 389 6.96 8.05 -22.64
N ILE A 390 8.15 8.54 -23.01
CA ILE A 390 9.25 7.69 -23.49
C ILE A 390 9.66 6.69 -22.42
N ILE A 391 9.95 7.17 -21.21
CA ILE A 391 10.47 6.32 -20.14
C ILE A 391 9.38 5.36 -19.62
N SER A 392 8.13 5.84 -19.56
CA SER A 392 6.95 5.04 -19.21
C SER A 392 6.69 3.94 -20.23
N LEU A 393 6.85 4.21 -21.54
CA LEU A 393 6.67 3.22 -22.60
C LEU A 393 7.67 2.06 -22.48
N VAL A 394 8.94 2.34 -22.20
CA VAL A 394 9.96 1.29 -21.95
C VAL A 394 9.55 0.40 -20.78
N SER A 395 9.10 1.03 -19.69
CA SER A 395 8.64 0.33 -18.47
C SER A 395 7.39 -0.53 -18.73
N LEU A 396 6.48 -0.05 -19.58
CA LEU A 396 5.26 -0.75 -19.98
C LEU A 396 5.55 -1.94 -20.90
N ILE A 397 6.41 -1.78 -21.90
CA ILE A 397 6.83 -2.86 -22.79
C ILE A 397 7.44 -4.01 -21.96
N TRP A 398 8.31 -3.68 -21.00
CA TRP A 398 8.89 -4.66 -20.10
C TRP A 398 7.82 -5.37 -19.24
N SER A 399 6.91 -4.60 -18.63
CA SER A 399 5.85 -5.15 -17.78
C SER A 399 4.89 -6.05 -18.58
N LEU A 400 4.56 -5.66 -19.82
CA LEU A 400 3.74 -6.42 -20.73
C LEU A 400 4.44 -7.72 -21.14
N ALA A 401 5.74 -7.65 -21.48
CA ALA A 401 6.55 -8.82 -21.82
C ALA A 401 6.56 -9.85 -20.67
N ILE A 402 6.71 -9.41 -19.42
CA ILE A 402 6.65 -10.31 -18.25
C ILE A 402 5.28 -10.99 -18.13
N LEU A 403 4.18 -10.26 -18.29
CA LEU A 403 2.83 -10.82 -18.20
C LEU A 403 2.50 -11.79 -19.34
N LEU A 404 3.03 -11.52 -20.54
CA LEU A 404 2.89 -12.41 -21.70
C LEU A 404 3.73 -13.68 -21.52
N LEU A 405 5.01 -13.55 -21.14
CA LEU A 405 5.93 -14.68 -20.92
C LEU A 405 5.45 -15.59 -19.78
N SER A 406 4.86 -15.02 -18.73
CA SER A 406 4.32 -15.79 -17.61
C SER A 406 2.98 -16.48 -17.92
N LYS A 407 2.37 -16.23 -19.09
CA LYS A 407 1.03 -16.74 -19.50
C LYS A 407 -0.11 -16.38 -18.53
N LYS A 408 0.13 -15.52 -17.53
CA LYS A 408 -0.85 -15.09 -16.53
C LYS A 408 -1.93 -14.18 -17.09
N TYR A 409 -1.75 -13.63 -18.29
CA TYR A 409 -2.75 -12.80 -18.97
C TYR A 409 -4.10 -13.50 -19.20
N LYS A 410 -4.17 -14.83 -19.10
CA LYS A 410 -5.43 -15.60 -19.20
C LYS A 410 -6.20 -15.68 -17.88
N GLN A 411 -5.58 -15.34 -16.76
CA GLN A 411 -6.17 -15.44 -15.43
C GLN A 411 -6.70 -14.08 -14.97
N LEU A 412 -7.84 -14.06 -14.28
CA LEU A 412 -8.31 -12.87 -13.57
C LEU A 412 -7.53 -12.70 -12.26
N PRO A 413 -7.20 -11.47 -11.83
CA PRO A 413 -7.50 -10.18 -12.46
C PRO A 413 -6.48 -9.74 -13.52
N HIS A 414 -5.38 -10.48 -13.72
CA HIS A 414 -4.28 -10.13 -14.62
C HIS A 414 -4.70 -9.85 -16.06
N MET A 415 -5.71 -10.52 -16.57
CA MET A 415 -6.26 -10.26 -17.91
C MET A 415 -6.76 -8.81 -18.08
N LEU A 416 -7.40 -8.24 -17.07
CA LEU A 416 -7.86 -6.83 -17.09
C LEU A 416 -6.65 -5.89 -16.93
N THR A 417 -5.68 -6.27 -16.09
CA THR A 417 -4.42 -5.52 -15.95
C THR A 417 -3.64 -5.48 -17.26
N THR A 418 -3.60 -6.56 -18.03
CA THR A 418 -2.98 -6.56 -19.37
C THR A 418 -3.67 -5.57 -20.30
N ASN A 419 -4.99 -5.51 -20.30
CA ASN A 419 -5.72 -4.51 -21.11
C ASN A 419 -5.43 -3.07 -20.65
N LEU A 420 -5.35 -2.82 -19.34
CA LEU A 420 -4.93 -1.53 -18.79
C LEU A 420 -3.51 -1.15 -19.26
N LEU A 421 -2.55 -2.08 -19.23
CA LEU A 421 -1.18 -1.83 -19.69
C LEU A 421 -1.11 -1.56 -21.21
N ILE A 422 -1.96 -2.23 -21.99
CA ILE A 422 -2.10 -1.95 -23.42
C ILE A 422 -2.62 -0.52 -23.62
N ALA A 423 -3.70 -0.13 -22.92
CA ALA A 423 -4.22 1.23 -22.98
C ALA A 423 -3.16 2.27 -22.59
N GLN A 424 -2.42 2.04 -21.49
CA GLN A 424 -1.31 2.92 -21.06
C GLN A 424 -0.20 3.02 -22.14
N SER A 425 0.12 1.92 -22.82
CA SER A 425 1.12 1.91 -23.90
C SER A 425 0.66 2.72 -25.10
N VAL A 426 -0.62 2.61 -25.46
CA VAL A 426 -1.23 3.40 -26.54
C VAL A 426 -1.28 4.88 -26.20
N VAL A 427 -1.54 5.26 -24.93
CA VAL A 427 -1.48 6.66 -24.47
C VAL A 427 -0.07 7.23 -24.65
N CYS A 428 0.96 6.54 -24.17
CA CYS A 428 2.35 7.01 -24.30
C CYS A 428 2.77 7.13 -25.77
N ALA A 429 2.44 6.14 -26.61
CA ALA A 429 2.71 6.19 -28.03
C ALA A 429 1.93 7.34 -28.72
N GLY A 430 0.67 7.54 -28.36
CA GLY A 430 -0.16 8.63 -28.87
C GLY A 430 0.43 10.01 -28.54
N MET A 431 0.91 10.20 -27.32
CA MET A 431 1.53 11.46 -26.90
C MET A 431 2.85 11.74 -27.63
N MET A 432 3.66 10.70 -27.87
CA MET A 432 4.87 10.81 -28.67
C MET A 432 4.56 11.23 -30.11
N ILE A 433 3.54 10.62 -30.74
CA ILE A 433 3.13 10.96 -32.10
C ILE A 433 2.54 12.38 -32.14
N TRP A 434 1.74 12.77 -31.13
CA TRP A 434 1.14 14.11 -31.03
C TRP A 434 2.19 15.22 -31.06
N HIS A 435 3.32 15.01 -30.37
CA HIS A 435 4.43 15.98 -30.35
C HIS A 435 4.97 16.30 -31.76
N PHE A 436 4.99 15.33 -32.67
CA PHE A 436 5.49 15.51 -34.04
C PHE A 436 4.42 15.90 -35.07
N VAL A 437 3.15 15.55 -34.83
CA VAL A 437 2.05 15.73 -35.78
C VAL A 437 1.31 17.05 -35.60
N LYS A 438 1.40 17.68 -34.41
CA LYS A 438 0.68 18.92 -34.06
C LYS A 438 0.83 20.07 -35.06
N GLU A 439 1.93 20.15 -35.83
CA GLU A 439 2.22 21.26 -36.74
C GLU A 439 2.08 20.89 -38.24
N LYS A 440 1.68 19.65 -38.58
CA LYS A 440 1.82 19.14 -39.95
C LYS A 440 0.51 19.02 -40.72
N SER A 441 -0.49 18.30 -40.22
CA SER A 441 -1.73 18.04 -40.96
C SER A 441 -2.95 17.89 -40.06
N PHE A 442 -4.07 18.51 -40.46
CA PHE A 442 -5.34 18.45 -39.72
C PHE A 442 -5.89 17.02 -39.58
N VAL A 443 -5.82 16.23 -40.65
CA VAL A 443 -6.24 14.80 -40.62
C VAL A 443 -5.35 14.00 -39.66
N GLY A 444 -4.04 14.31 -39.63
CA GLY A 444 -3.11 13.69 -38.69
C GLY A 444 -3.44 14.05 -37.24
N GLN A 445 -3.77 15.32 -36.96
CA GLN A 445 -4.19 15.75 -35.62
C GLN A 445 -5.44 15.00 -35.16
N ILE A 446 -6.48 14.88 -35.99
CA ILE A 446 -7.70 14.13 -35.64
C ILE A 446 -7.39 12.66 -35.36
N LEU A 447 -6.62 11.99 -36.22
CA LEU A 447 -6.32 10.56 -36.06
C LEU A 447 -5.55 10.31 -34.74
N VAL A 448 -4.53 11.13 -34.47
CA VAL A 448 -3.74 11.01 -33.24
C VAL A 448 -4.57 11.38 -32.01
N PHE A 449 -5.44 12.39 -32.11
CA PHE A 449 -6.37 12.75 -31.05
C PHE A 449 -7.30 11.58 -30.69
N VAL A 450 -7.89 10.93 -31.71
CA VAL A 450 -8.76 9.76 -31.50
C VAL A 450 -8.02 8.64 -30.79
N LEU A 451 -6.80 8.33 -31.23
CA LEU A 451 -5.97 7.30 -30.61
C LEU A 451 -5.60 7.65 -29.16
N LEU A 452 -5.18 8.90 -28.92
CA LEU A 452 -4.76 9.38 -27.61
C LEU A 452 -5.93 9.42 -26.61
N TYR A 453 -7.07 10.01 -26.97
CA TYR A 453 -8.20 10.16 -26.05
C TYR A 453 -9.01 8.89 -25.86
N SER A 454 -9.12 8.03 -26.88
CA SER A 454 -9.77 6.72 -26.70
C SER A 454 -8.98 5.85 -25.73
N SER A 455 -7.65 5.88 -25.80
CA SER A 455 -6.80 5.14 -24.88
C SER A 455 -6.73 5.79 -23.50
N LEU A 456 -6.70 7.13 -23.40
CA LEU A 456 -6.69 7.85 -22.13
C LEU A 456 -7.98 7.66 -21.33
N TYR A 457 -9.15 7.78 -21.96
CA TYR A 457 -10.42 7.47 -21.29
C TYR A 457 -10.53 5.98 -20.93
N SER A 458 -9.90 5.10 -21.72
CA SER A 458 -9.81 3.68 -21.39
C SER A 458 -8.99 3.45 -20.11
N THR A 459 -7.83 4.10 -19.92
CA THR A 459 -7.06 3.96 -18.68
C THR A 459 -7.85 4.42 -17.44
N TYR A 460 -8.68 5.46 -17.59
CA TYR A 460 -9.58 5.92 -16.52
C TYR A 460 -10.62 4.87 -16.14
N LEU A 461 -11.35 4.33 -17.12
CA LEU A 461 -12.37 3.31 -16.88
C LEU A 461 -11.78 1.99 -16.37
N TRP A 462 -10.62 1.57 -16.88
CA TRP A 462 -9.95 0.35 -16.46
C TRP A 462 -9.64 0.33 -14.97
N THR A 463 -9.38 1.48 -14.35
CA THR A 463 -9.16 1.59 -12.90
C THR A 463 -10.41 1.17 -12.12
N GLY A 464 -11.59 1.62 -12.55
CA GLY A 464 -12.89 1.24 -11.96
C GLY A 464 -13.26 -0.22 -12.25
N LEU A 465 -13.09 -0.67 -13.49
CA LEU A 465 -13.39 -2.04 -13.90
C LEU A 465 -12.50 -3.06 -13.19
N LEU A 466 -11.22 -2.73 -12.98
CA LEU A 466 -10.29 -3.56 -12.21
C LEU A 466 -10.78 -3.69 -10.77
N ALA A 467 -11.13 -2.58 -10.11
CA ALA A 467 -11.62 -2.59 -8.73
C ALA A 467 -12.94 -3.39 -8.56
N ILE A 468 -13.90 -3.26 -9.49
CA ILE A 468 -15.11 -4.10 -9.50
C ILE A 468 -14.72 -5.58 -9.62
N SER A 469 -13.82 -5.91 -10.54
CA SER A 469 -13.38 -7.29 -10.75
C SER A 469 -12.75 -7.89 -9.49
N LEU A 470 -11.93 -7.11 -8.77
CA LEU A 470 -11.36 -7.54 -7.49
C LEU A 470 -12.46 -7.84 -6.45
N LEU A 471 -13.50 -7.01 -6.38
CA LEU A 471 -14.65 -7.24 -5.50
C LEU A 471 -15.40 -8.53 -5.87
N LEU A 472 -15.65 -8.74 -7.17
CA LEU A 472 -16.36 -9.93 -7.65
C LEU A 472 -15.56 -11.21 -7.41
N LEU A 473 -14.24 -11.17 -7.61
CA LEU A 473 -13.35 -12.30 -7.32
C LEU A 473 -13.37 -12.69 -5.84
N LYS A 474 -13.56 -11.71 -4.94
CA LYS A 474 -13.60 -11.94 -3.51
C LYS A 474 -14.92 -12.49 -2.99
N LYS A 475 -16.06 -12.15 -3.60
CA LYS A 475 -17.41 -12.59 -3.19
C LYS A 475 -17.78 -14.00 -3.68
N ARG A 476 -16.81 -14.86 -3.97
CA ARG A 476 -16.97 -16.07 -4.78
C ARG A 476 -17.76 -17.18 -4.07
N GLU A 477 -19.09 -17.10 -4.14
CA GLU A 477 -19.98 -18.26 -4.02
C GLU A 477 -21.04 -18.37 -5.14
N ARG A 478 -21.44 -17.31 -5.86
CA ARG A 478 -22.56 -17.40 -6.84
C ARG A 478 -22.51 -16.58 -8.14
N VAL A 479 -21.50 -15.73 -8.38
CA VAL A 479 -21.53 -14.80 -9.55
C VAL A 479 -20.52 -15.21 -10.62
N GLN A 480 -21.00 -15.58 -11.81
CA GLN A 480 -20.16 -15.66 -13.02
C GLN A 480 -19.72 -14.25 -13.41
N ILE A 481 -18.41 -14.01 -13.51
CA ILE A 481 -17.87 -12.70 -13.91
C ILE A 481 -18.01 -12.60 -15.44
N PRO A 482 -18.79 -11.66 -15.99
CA PRO A 482 -18.94 -11.49 -17.43
C PRO A 482 -17.73 -10.74 -18.00
N VAL A 483 -16.61 -11.45 -18.09
CA VAL A 483 -15.31 -10.91 -18.50
C VAL A 483 -15.37 -10.21 -19.86
N GLY A 484 -16.12 -10.77 -20.81
CA GLY A 484 -16.34 -10.17 -22.13
C GLY A 484 -16.99 -8.79 -22.06
N ILE A 485 -18.01 -8.63 -21.20
CA ILE A 485 -18.70 -7.35 -21.01
C ILE A 485 -17.75 -6.31 -20.41
N LEU A 486 -16.90 -6.70 -19.44
CA LEU A 486 -15.91 -5.79 -18.85
C LEU A 486 -14.89 -5.30 -19.89
N ILE A 487 -14.41 -6.18 -20.79
CA ILE A 487 -13.48 -5.77 -21.86
C ILE A 487 -14.17 -4.87 -22.88
N ILE A 488 -15.37 -5.24 -23.32
CA ILE A 488 -16.15 -4.42 -24.27
C ILE A 488 -16.45 -3.05 -23.65
N SER A 489 -16.77 -2.98 -22.37
CA SER A 489 -16.98 -1.72 -21.65
C SER A 489 -15.71 -0.88 -21.58
N GLY A 490 -14.56 -1.47 -21.26
CA GLY A 490 -13.29 -0.77 -21.09
C GLY A 490 -12.74 -0.12 -22.36
N TRP A 491 -13.05 -0.64 -23.54
CA TRP A 491 -12.64 -0.07 -24.83
C TRP A 491 -13.78 0.60 -25.60
N GLY A 492 -15.00 0.08 -25.49
CA GLY A 492 -16.17 0.55 -26.22
C GLY A 492 -16.72 1.88 -25.71
N ILE A 493 -16.81 2.07 -24.40
CA ILE A 493 -17.29 3.34 -23.82
C ILE A 493 -16.35 4.51 -24.21
N PRO A 494 -15.02 4.41 -24.06
CA PRO A 494 -14.09 5.45 -24.51
C PRO A 494 -14.21 5.78 -26.00
N ALA A 495 -14.27 4.76 -26.86
CA ALA A 495 -14.40 4.94 -28.29
C ALA A 495 -15.70 5.67 -28.66
N LEU A 496 -16.81 5.34 -27.98
CA LEU A 496 -18.10 5.99 -28.15
C LEU A 496 -18.06 7.46 -27.69
N LEU A 497 -17.47 7.74 -26.53
CA LEU A 497 -17.32 9.11 -26.01
C LEU A 497 -16.49 10.00 -26.94
N VAL A 498 -15.39 9.47 -27.47
CA VAL A 498 -14.57 10.18 -28.46
C VAL A 498 -15.33 10.34 -29.78
N GLY A 499 -16.08 9.34 -30.22
CA GLY A 499 -16.94 9.44 -31.40
C GLY A 499 -17.99 10.55 -31.28
N ILE A 500 -18.62 10.69 -30.11
CA ILE A 500 -19.54 11.79 -29.81
C ILE A 500 -18.82 13.15 -29.88
N LEU A 501 -17.61 13.25 -29.33
CA LEU A 501 -16.79 14.46 -29.40
C LEU A 501 -16.43 14.85 -30.85
N LEU A 502 -16.14 13.87 -31.72
CA LEU A 502 -15.86 14.15 -33.13
C LEU A 502 -17.09 14.70 -33.88
N ILE A 503 -18.30 14.23 -33.54
CA ILE A 503 -19.54 14.62 -34.22
C ILE A 503 -20.08 15.95 -33.69
N ALA A 504 -20.11 16.12 -32.37
CA ALA A 504 -20.74 17.26 -31.70
C ALA A 504 -19.75 18.37 -31.34
N GLY A 505 -18.46 18.07 -31.27
CA GLY A 505 -17.43 18.98 -30.79
C GLY A 505 -17.08 20.06 -31.80
N LYS A 506 -17.07 21.31 -31.32
CA LYS A 506 -16.56 22.45 -32.11
C LYS A 506 -15.05 22.55 -31.93
N HIS A 507 -14.30 22.37 -33.01
CA HIS A 507 -12.84 22.44 -33.01
C HIS A 507 -12.33 23.82 -32.58
N ASN A 508 -11.43 23.86 -31.61
CA ASN A 508 -10.78 25.09 -31.17
C ASN A 508 -9.49 25.30 -31.99
N GLY A 509 -9.53 26.22 -32.96
CA GLY A 509 -8.48 26.42 -33.98
C GLY A 509 -7.09 26.82 -33.47
N ASP A 510 -6.99 27.31 -32.22
CA ASP A 510 -5.78 27.97 -31.71
C ASP A 510 -5.06 27.20 -30.57
N SER A 511 -5.60 26.05 -30.12
CA SER A 511 -5.03 25.31 -28.98
C SER A 511 -4.01 24.25 -29.41
N ILE A 512 -2.75 24.45 -29.04
CA ILE A 512 -1.65 23.48 -29.25
C ILE A 512 -1.79 22.25 -28.32
N ASP A 513 -2.49 22.42 -27.19
CA ASP A 513 -2.69 21.38 -26.19
C ASP A 513 -3.83 20.44 -26.57
N SER A 514 -3.53 19.14 -26.59
CA SER A 514 -4.49 18.06 -26.83
C SER A 514 -5.65 18.05 -25.84
N ALA A 515 -5.45 18.57 -24.62
CA ALA A 515 -6.47 18.68 -23.57
C ALA A 515 -7.63 19.62 -23.90
N PHE A 516 -7.42 20.57 -24.81
CA PHE A 516 -8.39 21.61 -25.12
C PHE A 516 -8.87 21.59 -26.58
N PHE A 517 -8.60 20.50 -27.30
CA PHE A 517 -8.88 20.37 -28.74
C PHE A 517 -10.36 20.64 -29.08
N TYR A 518 -11.30 20.16 -28.27
CA TYR A 518 -12.74 20.45 -28.36
C TYR A 518 -13.26 21.38 -27.25
N GLY A 519 -12.36 22.05 -26.52
CA GLY A 519 -12.68 23.04 -25.49
C GLY A 519 -13.55 22.48 -24.35
N LYS A 520 -14.63 23.20 -24.01
CA LYS A 520 -15.47 22.92 -22.83
C LYS A 520 -16.11 21.54 -22.84
N GLU A 521 -16.58 21.07 -24.00
CA GLU A 521 -17.28 19.80 -24.13
C GLU A 521 -16.39 18.60 -23.77
N GLN A 522 -15.11 18.65 -24.17
CA GLN A 522 -14.10 17.64 -23.83
C GLN A 522 -13.83 17.58 -22.33
N MET A 523 -13.74 18.74 -21.67
CA MET A 523 -13.51 18.82 -20.23
C MET A 523 -14.69 18.25 -19.43
N ILE A 524 -15.92 18.50 -19.87
CA ILE A 524 -17.13 17.93 -19.25
C ILE A 524 -17.14 16.40 -19.38
N ILE A 525 -16.89 15.86 -20.58
CA ILE A 525 -16.86 14.41 -20.80
C ILE A 525 -15.73 13.74 -20.00
N THR A 526 -14.57 14.39 -19.93
CA THR A 526 -13.44 13.93 -19.11
C THR A 526 -13.81 13.88 -17.63
N ALA A 527 -14.39 14.97 -17.11
CA ALA A 527 -14.82 15.06 -15.71
C ALA A 527 -15.85 13.99 -15.33
N VAL A 528 -16.86 13.77 -16.17
CA VAL A 528 -17.89 12.74 -15.94
C VAL A 528 -17.27 11.34 -15.94
N THR A 529 -16.39 11.04 -16.90
CA THR A 529 -15.71 9.73 -16.99
C THR A 529 -14.84 9.45 -15.77
N LEU A 530 -14.09 10.45 -15.32
CA LEU A 530 -13.26 10.37 -14.12
C LEU A 530 -14.10 10.18 -12.86
N PHE A 531 -15.16 10.98 -12.69
CA PHE A 531 -16.07 10.89 -11.54
C PHE A 531 -16.69 9.50 -11.42
N CYS A 532 -17.27 8.98 -12.50
CA CYS A 532 -17.85 7.64 -12.53
C CYS A 532 -16.81 6.57 -12.18
N SER A 533 -15.60 6.66 -12.74
CA SER A 533 -14.51 5.72 -12.48
C SER A 533 -14.04 5.75 -11.02
N ILE A 534 -13.91 6.94 -10.43
CA ILE A 534 -13.53 7.12 -9.02
C ILE A 534 -14.60 6.53 -8.11
N VAL A 535 -15.88 6.83 -8.34
CA VAL A 535 -17.00 6.30 -7.53
C VAL A 535 -17.04 4.78 -7.60
N ILE A 536 -16.97 4.22 -8.81
CA ILE A 536 -16.94 2.78 -9.02
C ILE A 536 -15.76 2.13 -8.28
N ALA A 537 -14.56 2.69 -8.43
CA ALA A 537 -13.35 2.12 -7.84
C ALA A 537 -13.38 2.19 -6.31
N SER A 538 -13.72 3.36 -5.76
CA SER A 538 -13.75 3.59 -4.32
C SER A 538 -14.83 2.78 -3.60
N VAL A 539 -16.05 2.71 -4.15
CA VAL A 539 -17.12 1.86 -3.59
C VAL A 539 -16.73 0.38 -3.65
N SER A 540 -16.16 -0.08 -4.77
CA SER A 540 -15.75 -1.48 -4.93
C SER A 540 -14.66 -1.88 -3.92
N LEU A 541 -13.63 -1.04 -3.77
CA LEU A 541 -12.55 -1.27 -2.79
C LEU A 541 -13.08 -1.22 -1.36
N MET A 542 -13.99 -0.29 -1.04
CA MET A 542 -14.63 -0.21 0.27
C MET A 542 -15.42 -1.49 0.59
N CYS A 543 -16.25 -1.96 -0.34
CA CYS A 543 -17.00 -3.21 -0.18
C CYS A 543 -16.07 -4.41 0.00
N MET A 544 -14.98 -4.47 -0.76
CA MET A 544 -14.00 -5.55 -0.71
C MET A 544 -13.25 -5.58 0.62
N TYR A 545 -12.89 -4.41 1.15
CA TYR A 545 -12.25 -4.30 2.46
C TYR A 545 -13.19 -4.74 3.59
N ARG A 546 -14.46 -4.31 3.57
CA ARG A 546 -15.47 -4.75 4.55
C ARG A 546 -15.73 -6.25 4.51
N THR A 547 -15.87 -6.81 3.30
CA THR A 547 -16.07 -8.26 3.12
C THR A 547 -14.88 -9.06 3.66
N SER A 548 -13.66 -8.54 3.49
CA SER A 548 -12.44 -9.14 4.05
C SER A 548 -12.44 -9.27 5.56
N GLN A 549 -13.08 -8.33 6.24
CA GLN A 549 -13.09 -8.27 7.69
C GLN A 549 -14.21 -9.15 8.25
N ALA A 550 -15.41 -9.11 7.64
CA ALA A 550 -16.54 -9.95 8.05
C ALA A 550 -16.17 -11.45 8.07
N GLY A 551 -15.53 -11.96 7.01
CA GLY A 551 -15.08 -13.36 7.00
C GLY A 551 -13.99 -13.69 8.02
N ARG A 552 -13.27 -12.69 8.54
CA ARG A 552 -12.27 -12.88 9.61
C ARG A 552 -12.90 -12.90 11.01
N TYR A 553 -14.08 -12.28 11.18
CA TYR A 553 -14.88 -12.37 12.42
C TYR A 553 -15.58 -13.71 12.54
N GLU A 554 -16.20 -14.21 11.46
CA GLU A 554 -16.90 -15.51 11.47
C GLU A 554 -15.95 -16.68 11.80
N VAL A 555 -14.70 -16.63 11.34
CA VAL A 555 -13.66 -17.63 11.69
C VAL A 555 -13.24 -17.54 13.16
N PHE A 556 -13.25 -16.35 13.76
CA PHE A 556 -12.93 -16.16 15.18
C PHE A 556 -14.08 -16.61 16.09
N ASP A 557 -15.33 -16.35 15.72
CA ASP A 557 -16.52 -16.82 16.46
C ASP A 557 -16.63 -18.36 16.41
N GLN A 558 -16.37 -18.98 15.26
CA GLN A 558 -16.30 -20.46 15.16
C GLN A 558 -15.14 -21.07 15.97
N ALA A 559 -14.02 -20.36 16.10
CA ALA A 559 -12.90 -20.82 16.93
C ALA A 559 -13.17 -20.66 18.44
N GLN A 560 -14.10 -19.78 18.83
CA GLN A 560 -14.54 -19.64 20.22
C GLN A 560 -15.63 -20.67 20.60
N ASP A 561 -16.49 -21.06 19.66
CA ASP A 561 -17.53 -22.09 19.90
C ASP A 561 -16.98 -23.53 20.08
N HIS A 562 -15.70 -23.77 19.75
CA HIS A 562 -15.03 -25.06 19.98
C HIS A 562 -14.26 -25.17 21.31
N LYS A 563 -14.37 -24.20 22.22
CA LYS A 563 -13.96 -24.42 23.60
C LYS A 563 -15.07 -25.16 24.35
N ALA A 564 -14.78 -26.42 24.67
CA ALA A 564 -15.60 -27.30 25.49
C ALA A 564 -16.17 -26.58 26.71
N ALA A 565 -17.47 -26.79 26.94
CA ALA A 565 -18.19 -26.38 28.12
C ALA A 565 -17.44 -26.83 29.38
N GLU A 566 -16.95 -25.86 30.17
CA GLU A 566 -16.60 -26.11 31.56
C GLU A 566 -17.90 -26.37 32.34
N PRO A 567 -17.95 -27.43 33.17
CA PRO A 567 -19.12 -27.71 33.98
C PRO A 567 -19.31 -26.60 35.03
N GLY A 568 -20.52 -26.05 35.07
CA GLY A 568 -20.86 -24.84 35.81
C GLY A 568 -20.63 -24.93 37.32
N SER A 569 -20.04 -23.87 37.87
CA SER A 569 -20.01 -23.58 39.31
C SER A 569 -21.27 -22.82 39.70
N THR A 570 -22.20 -23.52 40.32
CA THR A 570 -23.27 -22.91 41.12
C THR A 570 -22.68 -22.47 42.46
N ALA A 571 -22.95 -21.22 42.82
CA ALA A 571 -22.60 -20.67 44.13
C ALA A 571 -23.54 -21.23 45.20
N PHE A 572 -23.00 -21.75 46.30
CA PHE A 572 -23.68 -21.83 47.60
C PHE A 572 -22.66 -21.79 48.75
N GLU A 573 -23.10 -21.14 49.84
CA GLU A 573 -22.38 -20.69 51.02
C GLU A 573 -21.93 -21.78 52.01
N ASP A 574 -20.86 -21.44 52.75
CA ASP A 574 -20.44 -21.76 54.13
C ASP A 574 -20.85 -23.04 54.88
N SER A 575 -19.81 -23.65 55.49
CA SER A 575 -19.72 -24.30 56.83
C SER A 575 -19.23 -25.76 56.88
N PRO A 576 -18.55 -26.21 57.97
CA PRO A 576 -17.32 -27.01 57.82
C PRO A 576 -17.25 -28.36 58.60
N VAL A 577 -16.25 -29.20 58.25
CA VAL A 577 -15.59 -30.29 59.07
C VAL A 577 -16.42 -31.61 59.23
N PRO A 578 -15.86 -32.83 59.48
CA PRO A 578 -14.66 -33.56 58.97
C PRO A 578 -14.80 -35.12 58.76
N ILE A 579 -13.68 -35.76 58.37
CA ILE A 579 -13.18 -37.10 58.78
C ILE A 579 -13.89 -38.38 58.27
N ASN A 580 -13.22 -39.15 57.37
CA ASN A 580 -12.65 -40.49 57.64
C ASN A 580 -12.14 -41.21 56.35
N GLU A 581 -10.92 -41.73 56.46
CA GLU A 581 -10.23 -42.78 55.66
C GLU A 581 -10.95 -44.16 55.73
N PRO A 582 -10.44 -45.29 55.17
CA PRO A 582 -9.63 -45.59 53.96
C PRO A 582 -10.14 -46.81 53.12
N GLU A 583 -9.75 -46.89 51.84
CA GLU A 583 -9.44 -48.12 51.03
C GLU A 583 -10.50 -49.28 50.88
N PRO A 584 -10.31 -50.35 50.04
CA PRO A 584 -9.32 -50.63 48.97
C PRO A 584 -9.89 -51.35 47.69
N PHE A 585 -9.01 -51.62 46.70
CA PHE A 585 -9.03 -52.73 45.67
C PHE A 585 -10.26 -52.82 44.71
N THR A 586 -10.23 -53.22 43.44
CA THR A 586 -9.26 -53.82 42.50
C THR A 586 -9.93 -53.84 41.11
N SER A 587 -9.12 -53.74 40.05
CA SER A 587 -9.25 -54.39 38.73
C SER A 587 -10.61 -54.49 38.02
N SER A 588 -10.74 -53.83 36.87
CA SER A 588 -11.00 -54.51 35.58
C SER A 588 -11.03 -53.49 34.43
N ILE A 589 -10.09 -53.63 33.50
CA ILE A 589 -10.21 -53.13 32.13
C ILE A 589 -11.27 -53.97 31.42
N PRO A 590 -12.22 -53.35 30.68
CA PRO A 590 -12.83 -54.02 29.55
C PRO A 590 -12.30 -53.40 28.25
N GLU A 591 -11.63 -54.24 27.47
CA GLU A 591 -11.45 -54.05 26.04
C GLU A 591 -12.83 -53.97 25.36
N THR A 592 -13.00 -53.04 24.42
CA THR A 592 -14.10 -53.13 23.44
C THR A 592 -13.53 -53.21 22.03
N SER A 593 -13.74 -54.39 21.49
CA SER A 593 -13.42 -54.96 20.19
C SER A 593 -13.88 -54.16 18.98
N CYS A 594 -13.04 -54.20 17.94
CA CYS A 594 -13.39 -54.03 16.53
C CYS A 594 -14.49 -54.99 16.09
N CYS A 595 -15.47 -54.51 15.33
CA CYS A 595 -16.35 -55.39 14.54
C CYS A 595 -15.70 -55.72 13.18
N PHE A 596 -15.55 -57.02 12.94
CA PHE A 596 -15.05 -57.66 11.73
C PHE A 596 -16.12 -57.69 10.63
N CYS A 597 -15.73 -57.47 9.37
CA CYS A 597 -16.47 -57.97 8.21
C CYS A 597 -15.78 -59.27 7.74
N SER A 598 -16.52 -60.38 7.68
CA SER A 598 -16.01 -61.68 7.22
C SER A 598 -16.25 -61.87 5.72
N MET A 599 -15.26 -62.42 5.01
CA MET A 599 -15.39 -62.92 3.64
C MET A 599 -15.87 -64.37 3.65
N GLY A 600 -16.95 -64.67 2.94
CA GLY A 600 -17.37 -66.04 2.63
C GLY A 600 -18.26 -66.06 1.39
N ASN A 601 -17.73 -66.59 0.29
CA ASN A 601 -18.37 -66.78 -1.02
C ASN A 601 -18.74 -65.54 -1.85
N GLY A 602 -17.87 -64.52 -1.85
CA GLY A 602 -17.75 -63.62 -3.02
C GLY A 602 -18.73 -62.46 -3.15
N GLU A 603 -19.58 -62.16 -2.15
CA GLU A 603 -20.38 -60.93 -2.11
C GLU A 603 -20.46 -60.35 -0.68
N LEU A 604 -20.47 -59.01 -0.56
CA LEU A 604 -20.50 -58.25 0.71
C LEU A 604 -21.93 -57.78 1.00
N CYS A 605 -22.54 -58.22 2.11
CA CYS A 605 -23.84 -57.71 2.59
C CYS A 605 -23.68 -56.97 3.92
N CYS A 606 -24.21 -55.74 4.02
CA CYS A 606 -24.45 -55.02 5.27
C CYS A 606 -25.92 -54.53 5.29
N PRO A 607 -26.61 -54.55 6.45
CA PRO A 607 -28.05 -54.32 6.53
C PRO A 607 -28.41 -52.83 6.38
N SER A 608 -29.35 -52.51 5.48
CA SER A 608 -30.01 -51.21 5.39
C SER A 608 -31.35 -51.21 6.11
N THR A 609 -31.62 -50.17 6.90
CA THR A 609 -32.94 -49.89 7.48
C THR A 609 -33.67 -48.91 6.56
N GLU A 610 -34.82 -49.31 6.00
CA GLU A 610 -35.67 -48.48 5.11
C GLU A 610 -36.53 -47.44 5.86
N PRO A 611 -37.23 -46.55 5.13
CA PRO A 611 -38.66 -46.82 4.94
C PRO A 611 -39.22 -46.65 3.50
N VAL A 612 -40.05 -47.64 3.16
CA VAL A 612 -41.02 -47.92 2.07
C VAL A 612 -41.79 -46.76 1.42
N ALA A 613 -41.92 -46.77 0.06
CA ALA A 613 -43.20 -46.95 -0.69
C ALA A 613 -43.09 -46.92 -2.25
N ASN A 614 -43.31 -48.11 -2.84
CA ASN A 614 -44.02 -48.50 -4.08
C ASN A 614 -43.83 -47.76 -5.43
N ILE A 615 -43.39 -48.48 -6.49
CA ILE A 615 -44.20 -49.12 -7.56
C ILE A 615 -43.26 -49.84 -8.56
N SER A 616 -43.73 -51.01 -9.02
CA SER A 616 -43.16 -52.01 -9.92
C SER A 616 -42.73 -51.57 -11.33
N THR A 617 -41.63 -52.11 -11.86
CA THR A 617 -41.60 -52.95 -13.08
C THR A 617 -40.22 -53.58 -13.32
N SER A 618 -40.24 -54.82 -13.80
CA SER A 618 -39.13 -55.71 -14.10
C SER A 618 -38.38 -55.36 -15.40
N GLY A 619 -37.06 -55.48 -15.41
CA GLY A 619 -36.26 -55.55 -16.63
C GLY A 619 -34.77 -55.80 -16.35
N SER A 620 -34.26 -56.94 -16.84
CA SER A 620 -32.84 -57.27 -16.94
C SER A 620 -32.06 -56.26 -17.81
N VAL A 621 -30.78 -55.98 -17.51
CA VAL A 621 -29.65 -55.91 -18.47
C VAL A 621 -28.35 -55.40 -17.79
N THR A 622 -27.23 -55.94 -18.29
CA THR A 622 -25.77 -55.79 -18.03
C THR A 622 -25.18 -54.39 -17.70
N PRO A 623 -23.96 -54.32 -17.10
CA PRO A 623 -23.39 -53.08 -16.57
C PRO A 623 -22.89 -52.15 -17.67
N SER A 624 -23.37 -50.90 -17.67
CA SER A 624 -22.84 -49.81 -18.49
C SER A 624 -21.86 -48.97 -17.69
N PHE A 625 -20.73 -48.65 -18.33
CA PHE A 625 -19.83 -47.56 -17.96
C PHE A 625 -20.63 -46.27 -17.74
N GLU A 626 -20.52 -45.66 -16.55
CA GLU A 626 -21.00 -44.30 -16.31
C GLU A 626 -19.88 -43.39 -15.80
N GLU A 627 -19.90 -42.21 -16.38
CA GLU A 627 -18.92 -41.14 -16.36
C GLU A 627 -18.84 -40.42 -15.01
N ASN A 628 -17.71 -39.75 -14.78
CA ASN A 628 -17.47 -38.83 -13.68
C ASN A 628 -18.57 -37.76 -13.59
N GLU A 629 -19.40 -37.76 -12.55
CA GLU A 629 -19.93 -36.53 -11.96
C GLU A 629 -20.20 -36.64 -10.45
N HIS A 630 -19.91 -35.54 -9.76
CA HIS A 630 -20.35 -35.10 -8.43
C HIS A 630 -19.69 -35.65 -7.14
N CYS A 631 -18.91 -34.76 -6.51
CA CYS A 631 -18.89 -34.61 -5.06
C CYS A 631 -19.13 -33.11 -4.73
N VAL A 632 -20.31 -32.78 -4.19
CA VAL A 632 -20.78 -31.39 -3.91
C VAL A 632 -20.76 -31.06 -2.41
N SER A 633 -20.08 -31.84 -1.56
CA SER A 633 -19.96 -31.52 -0.13
C SER A 633 -18.56 -31.02 0.25
N ARG A 634 -18.52 -29.86 0.92
CA ARG A 634 -17.31 -29.22 1.47
C ARG A 634 -16.77 -30.08 2.61
N CYS A 635 -15.52 -30.53 2.50
CA CYS A 635 -14.89 -31.38 3.51
C CYS A 635 -14.32 -30.51 4.64
N ASN A 636 -14.96 -30.51 5.82
CA ASN A 636 -14.55 -29.70 6.99
C ASN A 636 -13.38 -30.31 7.81
N SER A 637 -12.62 -31.24 7.24
CA SER A 637 -11.49 -31.86 7.93
C SER A 637 -10.22 -31.04 7.74
N GLN A 638 -9.62 -30.59 8.84
CA GLN A 638 -8.35 -29.84 8.89
C GLN A 638 -7.14 -30.66 8.37
N SER A 639 -7.31 -31.96 8.13
CA SER A 639 -6.32 -32.89 7.56
C SER A 639 -6.58 -33.25 6.09
N CYS A 640 -7.54 -32.59 5.43
CA CYS A 640 -7.89 -32.84 4.04
C CYS A 640 -6.90 -32.15 3.09
N ILE A 641 -6.28 -32.92 2.19
CA ILE A 641 -5.29 -32.44 1.20
C ILE A 641 -5.87 -31.31 0.34
N LEU A 642 -7.16 -31.38 -0.03
CA LEU A 642 -7.84 -30.34 -0.80
C LEU A 642 -8.05 -29.05 0.00
N ALA A 643 -8.34 -29.13 1.30
CA ALA A 643 -8.51 -27.94 2.15
C ALA A 643 -7.17 -27.22 2.39
N GLN A 644 -6.08 -27.97 2.50
CA GLN A 644 -4.73 -27.43 2.70
C GLN A 644 -4.12 -26.88 1.40
N GLU A 645 -4.37 -27.52 0.24
CA GLU A 645 -4.07 -26.95 -1.07
C GLU A 645 -4.92 -25.69 -1.36
N GLU A 646 -6.18 -25.67 -0.93
CA GLU A 646 -7.07 -24.50 -1.03
C GLU A 646 -6.56 -23.34 -0.14
N GLU A 647 -6.10 -23.60 1.09
CA GLU A 647 -5.46 -22.59 1.97
C GLU A 647 -4.16 -22.02 1.37
N GLN A 648 -3.33 -22.85 0.75
CA GLN A 648 -2.08 -22.42 0.11
C GLN A 648 -2.34 -21.65 -1.21
N TYR A 649 -3.37 -22.05 -1.97
CA TYR A 649 -3.85 -21.31 -3.14
C TYR A 649 -4.47 -19.96 -2.72
N LEU A 650 -5.25 -19.92 -1.63
CA LEU A 650 -5.81 -18.72 -1.02
C LEU A 650 -4.71 -17.73 -0.59
N GLN A 651 -3.63 -18.19 0.05
CA GLN A 651 -2.52 -17.32 0.45
C GLN A 651 -1.75 -16.73 -0.75
N SER A 652 -1.50 -17.53 -1.80
CA SER A 652 -0.84 -17.03 -3.02
C SER A 652 -1.74 -16.08 -3.83
N GLY A 653 -3.06 -16.33 -3.82
CA GLY A 653 -4.08 -15.46 -4.39
C GLY A 653 -4.22 -14.13 -3.65
N ASP A 654 -4.16 -14.13 -2.32
CA ASP A 654 -4.26 -12.92 -1.49
C ASP A 654 -3.08 -11.96 -1.69
N GLN A 655 -1.87 -12.48 -1.91
CA GLN A 655 -0.71 -11.63 -2.21
C GLN A 655 -0.82 -10.98 -3.59
N GLN A 656 -1.36 -11.69 -4.58
CA GLN A 656 -1.62 -11.13 -5.92
C GLN A 656 -2.76 -10.12 -5.88
N LEU A 657 -3.86 -10.41 -5.19
CA LEU A 657 -4.99 -9.49 -4.99
C LEU A 657 -4.51 -8.17 -4.39
N THR A 658 -3.70 -8.24 -3.33
CA THR A 658 -3.13 -7.08 -2.64
C THR A 658 -2.35 -6.15 -3.59
N ARG A 659 -1.58 -6.68 -4.54
CA ARG A 659 -0.85 -5.87 -5.54
C ARG A 659 -1.78 -5.09 -6.46
N HIS A 660 -2.89 -5.70 -6.87
CA HIS A 660 -3.90 -5.03 -7.71
C HIS A 660 -4.64 -3.95 -6.91
N VAL A 661 -4.89 -4.17 -5.62
CA VAL A 661 -5.43 -3.12 -4.72
C VAL A 661 -4.50 -1.92 -4.67
N PHE A 662 -3.19 -2.13 -4.51
CA PHE A 662 -2.21 -1.04 -4.53
C PHE A 662 -2.19 -0.29 -5.85
N LEU A 663 -2.25 -1.00 -6.98
CA LEU A 663 -2.35 -0.38 -8.30
C LEU A 663 -3.60 0.52 -8.40
N CYS A 664 -4.78 0.00 -8.05
CA CYS A 664 -6.02 0.76 -8.06
C CYS A 664 -5.94 2.03 -7.21
N LEU A 665 -5.39 1.93 -5.99
CA LEU A 665 -5.27 3.09 -5.09
C LEU A 665 -4.38 4.18 -5.68
N LEU A 666 -3.22 3.81 -6.24
CA LEU A 666 -2.30 4.79 -6.85
C LEU A 666 -2.91 5.43 -8.11
N LEU A 667 -3.67 4.67 -8.91
CA LEU A 667 -4.37 5.21 -10.07
C LEU A 667 -5.51 6.14 -9.67
N ILE A 668 -6.25 5.85 -8.60
CA ILE A 668 -7.31 6.74 -8.06
C ILE A 668 -6.76 8.11 -7.70
N ILE A 669 -5.52 8.21 -7.18
CA ILE A 669 -4.87 9.50 -6.90
C ILE A 669 -4.73 10.33 -8.18
N GLY A 670 -4.27 9.69 -9.26
CA GLY A 670 -4.17 10.33 -10.57
C GLY A 670 -5.54 10.74 -11.11
N LEU A 671 -6.55 9.87 -11.00
CA LEU A 671 -7.93 10.20 -11.41
C LEU A 671 -8.49 11.40 -10.64
N PHE A 672 -8.26 11.44 -9.33
CA PHE A 672 -8.71 12.54 -8.48
C PHE A 672 -8.05 13.85 -8.89
N ALA A 673 -6.73 13.87 -9.11
CA ALA A 673 -6.04 15.07 -9.57
C ALA A 673 -6.57 15.55 -10.94
N ASN A 674 -6.80 14.63 -11.88
CA ASN A 674 -7.40 14.97 -13.17
C ASN A 674 -8.83 15.52 -13.03
N LEU A 675 -9.64 14.95 -12.12
CA LEU A 675 -10.98 15.44 -11.86
C LEU A 675 -10.92 16.84 -11.28
N SER A 676 -10.05 17.07 -10.29
CA SER A 676 -9.82 18.40 -9.72
C SER A 676 -9.38 19.41 -10.79
N SER A 677 -8.50 19.03 -11.71
CA SER A 677 -8.09 19.87 -12.82
C SER A 677 -9.27 20.22 -13.74
N CYS A 678 -10.11 19.24 -14.09
CA CYS A 678 -11.27 19.50 -14.93
C CYS A 678 -12.29 20.43 -14.27
N LEU A 679 -12.57 20.20 -12.98
CA LEU A 679 -13.50 21.03 -12.20
C LEU A 679 -12.95 22.46 -12.06
N TRP A 680 -11.66 22.60 -11.81
CA TRP A 680 -11.02 23.90 -11.71
C TRP A 680 -11.21 24.73 -12.97
N TRP A 681 -10.93 24.15 -14.14
CA TRP A 681 -11.08 24.86 -15.40
C TRP A 681 -12.56 25.17 -15.73
N LEU A 682 -13.49 24.33 -15.27
CA LEU A 682 -14.92 24.54 -15.49
C LEU A 682 -15.51 25.67 -14.63
N PHE A 683 -15.01 25.84 -13.40
CA PHE A 683 -15.53 26.83 -12.45
C PHE A 683 -14.75 28.16 -12.43
N ASN A 684 -13.47 28.16 -12.78
CA ASN A 684 -12.63 29.37 -12.74
C ASN A 684 -12.51 30.03 -14.12
N GLN A 685 -12.75 31.35 -14.18
CA GLN A 685 -12.69 32.13 -15.41
C GLN A 685 -11.25 32.40 -15.89
N GLU A 686 -10.29 32.44 -14.96
CA GLU A 686 -8.86 32.59 -15.26
C GLU A 686 -8.06 31.41 -14.69
N PRO A 687 -7.25 30.71 -15.50
CA PRO A 687 -6.37 29.65 -15.01
C PRO A 687 -5.27 30.27 -14.14
N GLY A 688 -5.46 30.29 -12.82
CA GLY A 688 -4.46 30.76 -11.87
C GLY A 688 -3.18 29.91 -11.85
N ARG A 689 -2.09 30.42 -11.26
CA ARG A 689 -0.77 29.75 -11.23
C ARG A 689 -0.81 28.33 -10.67
N LEU A 690 -1.67 28.04 -9.70
CA LEU A 690 -1.81 26.71 -9.12
C LEU A 690 -2.51 25.70 -10.03
N TYR A 691 -3.32 26.16 -10.97
CA TYR A 691 -3.91 25.29 -12.01
C TYR A 691 -2.82 24.59 -12.81
N VAL A 692 -1.73 25.32 -13.06
CA VAL A 692 -0.59 24.85 -13.82
C VAL A 692 0.17 23.76 -13.08
N GLU A 693 0.31 23.89 -11.75
CA GLU A 693 0.90 22.86 -10.91
C GLU A 693 0.09 21.58 -10.98
N LEU A 694 -1.22 21.73 -10.85
CA LEU A 694 -2.17 20.62 -10.92
C LEU A 694 -2.13 19.97 -12.31
N GLN A 695 -2.01 20.76 -13.39
CA GLN A 695 -1.88 20.24 -14.75
C GLN A 695 -0.55 19.49 -14.96
N PHE A 696 0.56 19.97 -14.38
CA PHE A 696 1.82 19.23 -14.37
C PHE A 696 1.69 17.90 -13.63
N PHE A 697 1.04 17.90 -12.46
CA PHE A 697 0.77 16.67 -11.71
C PHE A 697 -0.11 15.70 -12.51
N CYS A 698 -1.15 16.21 -13.18
CA CYS A 698 -2.00 15.42 -14.08
C CYS A 698 -1.20 14.83 -15.24
N ALA A 699 -0.31 15.61 -15.86
CA ALA A 699 0.56 15.12 -16.94
C ALA A 699 1.47 13.97 -16.45
N VAL A 700 2.13 14.14 -15.30
CA VAL A 700 2.95 13.10 -14.67
C VAL A 700 2.12 11.84 -14.39
N PHE A 701 0.91 11.99 -13.84
CA PHE A 701 0.05 10.84 -13.52
C PHE A 701 -0.62 10.19 -14.72
N ASN A 702 -0.86 10.92 -15.82
CA ASN A 702 -1.46 10.34 -17.04
C ASN A 702 -0.42 9.58 -17.86
N PHE A 703 0.74 10.18 -18.06
CA PHE A 703 1.79 9.62 -18.91
C PHE A 703 2.77 8.73 -18.13
N GLY A 704 2.91 8.92 -16.81
CA GLY A 704 3.81 8.17 -15.94
C GLY A 704 3.22 6.90 -15.31
N GLN A 705 1.98 6.51 -15.63
CA GLN A 705 1.35 5.31 -15.05
C GLN A 705 2.17 4.03 -15.29
N GLY A 706 2.96 3.98 -16.37
CA GLY A 706 3.85 2.87 -16.67
C GLY A 706 4.88 2.59 -15.58
N PHE A 707 5.38 3.62 -14.90
CA PHE A 707 6.30 3.44 -13.77
C PHE A 707 5.62 2.82 -12.56
N ILE A 708 4.37 3.22 -12.29
CA ILE A 708 3.56 2.66 -11.20
C ILE A 708 3.33 1.18 -11.47
N SER A 709 2.89 0.85 -12.69
CA SER A 709 2.67 -0.52 -13.15
C SER A 709 3.95 -1.36 -13.10
N PHE A 710 5.08 -0.80 -13.54
CA PHE A 710 6.39 -1.46 -13.49
C PHE A 710 6.88 -1.71 -12.07
N GLY A 711 6.73 -0.74 -11.16
CA GLY A 711 7.11 -0.92 -9.76
C GLY A 711 6.35 -2.07 -9.08
N ILE A 712 5.08 -2.29 -9.46
CA ILE A 712 4.22 -3.32 -8.86
C ILE A 712 4.41 -4.69 -9.52
N PHE A 713 4.49 -4.76 -10.85
CA PHE A 713 4.50 -6.02 -11.61
C PHE A 713 5.84 -6.31 -12.29
N GLY A 714 6.58 -5.28 -12.68
CA GLY A 714 7.84 -5.37 -13.44
C GLY A 714 9.09 -5.71 -12.60
N LEU A 715 8.99 -5.73 -11.26
CA LEU A 715 10.08 -6.06 -10.32
C LEU A 715 9.86 -7.38 -9.55
N ASP A 716 8.87 -8.18 -9.92
CA ASP A 716 8.51 -9.38 -9.14
C ASP A 716 9.56 -10.49 -9.23
N LYS A 717 10.21 -10.78 -8.09
CA LYS A 717 11.20 -11.86 -7.91
C LYS A 717 10.71 -13.22 -8.40
N HIS A 718 9.43 -13.55 -8.23
CA HIS A 718 8.89 -14.85 -8.66
C HIS A 718 8.59 -14.90 -10.18
N LEU A 719 8.40 -13.75 -10.82
CA LEU A 719 8.16 -13.64 -12.27
C LEU A 719 9.45 -13.41 -13.07
N ILE A 720 10.49 -12.85 -12.43
CA ILE A 720 11.75 -12.46 -13.09
C ILE A 720 12.85 -13.44 -12.77
N ILE A 721 13.17 -13.63 -11.48
CA ILE A 721 14.39 -14.34 -11.10
C ILE A 721 14.28 -15.81 -11.43
N LEU A 722 13.15 -16.48 -11.20
CA LEU A 722 13.04 -17.92 -11.44
C LEU A 722 13.10 -18.30 -12.94
N PRO A 723 12.32 -17.69 -13.86
CA PRO A 723 12.41 -18.01 -15.28
C PRO A 723 13.64 -17.41 -15.97
N PHE A 724 14.14 -16.25 -15.54
CA PHE A 724 15.37 -15.68 -16.10
C PHE A 724 16.60 -16.45 -15.61
N LYS A 725 16.65 -16.86 -14.34
CA LYS A 725 17.66 -17.79 -13.84
C LYS A 725 17.60 -19.12 -14.60
N ARG A 726 16.42 -19.73 -14.77
CA ARG A 726 16.28 -20.95 -15.60
C ARG A 726 16.71 -20.75 -17.05
N ARG A 727 16.43 -19.60 -17.66
CA ARG A 727 16.80 -19.32 -19.06
C ARG A 727 18.28 -18.96 -19.21
N LEU A 728 18.86 -18.30 -18.20
CA LEU A 728 20.29 -18.02 -18.12
C LEU A 728 21.08 -19.29 -17.80
N GLU A 729 20.59 -20.14 -16.90
CA GLU A 729 21.11 -21.49 -16.62
C GLU A 729 20.96 -22.40 -17.85
N PHE A 730 19.86 -22.31 -18.61
CA PHE A 730 19.72 -23.04 -19.88
C PHE A 730 20.67 -22.53 -20.97
N LEU A 731 20.94 -21.21 -21.02
CA LEU A 731 21.91 -20.62 -21.94
C LEU A 731 23.36 -20.86 -21.52
N TRP A 732 23.63 -20.92 -20.21
CA TRP A 732 24.94 -21.23 -19.64
C TRP A 732 25.24 -22.73 -19.76
N ASN A 733 24.27 -23.59 -19.43
CA ASN A 733 24.37 -25.03 -19.63
C ASN A 733 24.45 -25.37 -21.11
N ASN A 734 23.73 -24.72 -22.03
CA ASN A 734 23.90 -24.96 -23.47
C ASN A 734 25.29 -24.60 -24.02
N LYS A 735 26.07 -23.79 -23.29
CA LYS A 735 27.46 -23.51 -23.65
C LYS A 735 28.42 -24.59 -23.14
N GLU A 736 28.04 -25.34 -22.11
CA GLU A 736 28.77 -26.50 -21.58
C GLU A 736 28.25 -27.85 -22.15
N THR A 737 27.01 -27.93 -22.63
CA THR A 737 26.39 -29.14 -23.21
C THR A 737 26.46 -29.22 -24.74
N ALA A 738 27.24 -28.37 -25.39
CA ALA A 738 27.60 -28.56 -26.80
C ALA A 738 28.62 -29.71 -27.00
N GLU A 739 29.18 -30.28 -25.92
CA GLU A 739 30.14 -31.39 -26.00
C GLU A 739 29.63 -32.75 -25.51
N ASN A 740 28.39 -32.92 -25.02
CA ASN A 740 27.90 -34.25 -24.65
C ASN A 740 26.42 -34.44 -24.98
N ARG A 741 26.16 -35.06 -26.14
CA ARG A 741 24.93 -35.81 -26.39
C ARG A 741 25.11 -37.21 -25.79
N ASP A 742 24.40 -37.50 -24.71
CA ASP A 742 23.60 -38.72 -24.55
C ASP A 742 22.85 -38.67 -23.21
N SER A 743 21.56 -38.98 -23.28
CA SER A 743 20.66 -39.08 -22.14
C SER A 743 21.09 -40.20 -21.20
N SER A 744 21.85 -39.87 -20.18
CA SER A 744 21.98 -40.69 -18.97
C SER A 744 21.99 -39.76 -17.77
N VAL A 745 21.12 -40.03 -16.80
CA VAL A 745 21.19 -39.40 -15.48
C VAL A 745 22.62 -39.61 -14.95
N PRO A 746 23.31 -38.57 -14.43
CA PRO A 746 24.68 -38.68 -13.93
C PRO A 746 24.88 -39.90 -13.04
N GLU A 747 25.97 -40.66 -13.23
CA GLU A 747 26.17 -41.95 -12.56
C GLU A 747 26.13 -41.82 -11.02
N GLU A 748 26.51 -40.67 -10.48
CA GLU A 748 26.38 -40.34 -9.05
C GLU A 748 24.91 -40.35 -8.56
N ILE A 749 23.99 -39.78 -9.34
CA ILE A 749 22.56 -39.73 -9.02
C ILE A 749 21.97 -41.14 -9.12
N LYS A 750 22.38 -41.91 -10.13
CA LYS A 750 21.96 -43.30 -10.30
C LYS A 750 22.42 -44.19 -9.15
N MET A 751 23.67 -44.04 -8.71
CA MET A 751 24.21 -44.74 -7.53
C MET A 751 23.47 -44.36 -6.26
N THR A 752 23.21 -43.06 -6.04
CA THR A 752 22.44 -42.56 -4.88
C THR A 752 21.02 -43.15 -4.87
N CYS A 753 20.35 -43.17 -6.02
CA CYS A 753 19.02 -43.72 -6.17
C CYS A 753 18.99 -45.23 -5.96
N GLN A 754 19.98 -45.97 -6.48
CA GLN A 754 20.10 -47.41 -6.28
C GLN A 754 20.34 -47.78 -4.81
N GLN A 755 21.24 -47.05 -4.13
CA GLN A 755 21.48 -47.23 -2.69
C GLN A 755 20.22 -46.95 -1.88
N PHE A 756 19.52 -45.85 -2.18
CA PHE A 756 18.26 -45.52 -1.52
C PHE A 756 17.19 -46.60 -1.77
N ILE A 757 17.02 -47.04 -3.02
CA ILE A 757 16.05 -48.09 -3.37
C ILE A 757 16.35 -49.40 -2.65
N HIS A 758 17.62 -49.78 -2.54
CA HIS A 758 18.02 -51.09 -2.00
C HIS A 758 18.03 -51.15 -0.48
N TYR A 759 18.50 -50.09 0.19
CA TYR A 759 18.73 -50.11 1.65
C TYR A 759 17.70 -49.32 2.45
N HIS A 760 17.05 -48.32 1.85
CA HIS A 760 16.32 -47.29 2.60
C HIS A 760 14.85 -47.13 2.20
N ARG A 761 14.47 -47.53 0.98
CA ARG A 761 13.13 -47.28 0.41
C ARG A 761 12.00 -47.93 1.21
N ASP A 762 12.12 -49.19 1.58
CA ASP A 762 11.02 -49.90 2.25
C ASP A 762 10.81 -49.37 3.67
N LEU A 763 11.92 -49.08 4.38
CA LEU A 763 11.88 -48.44 5.70
C LEU A 763 11.35 -47.00 5.62
N CYS A 764 11.74 -46.26 4.58
CA CYS A 764 11.24 -44.91 4.32
C CYS A 764 9.72 -44.94 4.10
N ILE A 765 9.24 -45.80 3.19
CA ILE A 765 7.82 -45.96 2.89
C ILE A 765 7.03 -46.27 4.18
N GLN A 766 7.48 -47.22 4.99
CA GLN A 766 6.80 -47.56 6.25
C GLN A 766 6.70 -46.39 7.23
N ASN A 767 7.70 -45.50 7.28
CA ASN A 767 7.75 -44.42 8.25
C ASN A 767 7.01 -43.15 7.80
N ILE A 768 7.12 -42.77 6.52
CA ILE A 768 6.61 -41.47 6.04
C ILE A 768 5.34 -41.57 5.20
N VAL A 769 5.06 -42.73 4.61
CA VAL A 769 3.87 -42.92 3.77
C VAL A 769 2.70 -43.31 4.66
N LYS A 770 1.65 -42.48 4.64
CA LYS A 770 0.42 -42.70 5.42
C LYS A 770 -0.76 -42.86 4.45
N GLU A 771 -1.69 -43.74 4.76
CA GLU A 771 -2.98 -43.78 4.05
C GLU A 771 -3.77 -42.52 4.42
N ARG A 772 -4.08 -41.67 3.43
CA ARG A 772 -4.85 -40.44 3.64
C ARG A 772 -6.08 -40.44 2.74
N ARG A 773 -7.27 -40.31 3.34
CA ARG A 773 -8.57 -40.33 2.67
C ARG A 773 -8.94 -38.90 2.24
N CYS A 774 -9.23 -38.69 0.95
CA CYS A 774 -9.63 -37.40 0.42
C CYS A 774 -10.96 -37.53 -0.33
N GLY A 775 -12.06 -37.17 0.34
CA GLY A 775 -13.41 -37.42 -0.20
C GLY A 775 -13.65 -38.90 -0.51
N ALA A 776 -14.15 -39.22 -1.71
CA ALA A 776 -14.40 -40.59 -2.17
C ALA A 776 -13.17 -41.34 -2.73
N LYS A 777 -12.01 -40.68 -2.87
CA LYS A 777 -10.77 -41.30 -3.39
C LYS A 777 -9.71 -41.40 -2.30
N THR A 778 -9.27 -42.62 -2.01
CA THR A 778 -8.09 -42.91 -1.21
C THR A 778 -6.85 -42.75 -2.08
N SER A 779 -6.04 -41.72 -1.83
CA SER A 779 -4.71 -41.62 -2.42
C SER A 779 -3.77 -42.49 -1.60
N VAL A 780 -3.70 -43.77 -1.95
CA VAL A 780 -2.73 -44.69 -1.34
C VAL A 780 -1.32 -44.25 -1.76
N GLY A 781 -0.37 -44.19 -0.83
CA GLY A 781 1.06 -44.09 -1.16
C GLY A 781 1.68 -42.69 -1.28
N THR A 782 1.20 -41.65 -0.57
CA THR A 782 1.75 -40.28 -0.64
C THR A 782 2.39 -39.80 0.68
N PHE A 783 3.41 -38.94 0.59
CA PHE A 783 4.13 -38.35 1.73
C PHE A 783 4.47 -36.86 1.49
N CYS A 784 4.76 -36.09 2.55
CA CYS A 784 5.16 -34.68 2.43
C CYS A 784 6.68 -34.53 2.23
N GLY A 785 7.11 -33.50 1.49
CA GLY A 785 8.52 -33.18 1.30
C GLY A 785 9.25 -32.92 2.62
N CYS A 786 8.63 -32.17 3.53
CA CYS A 786 9.18 -31.94 4.88
C CYS A 786 9.31 -33.21 5.74
N ASP A 787 8.46 -34.21 5.52
CA ASP A 787 8.51 -35.50 6.22
C ASP A 787 9.71 -36.32 5.72
N LEU A 788 9.94 -36.34 4.39
CA LEU A 788 11.13 -36.99 3.81
C LEU A 788 12.42 -36.30 4.25
N VAL A 789 12.45 -34.96 4.29
CA VAL A 789 13.63 -34.21 4.76
C VAL A 789 13.95 -34.54 6.22
N SER A 790 12.94 -34.58 7.08
CA SER A 790 13.14 -34.91 8.50
C SER A 790 13.60 -36.36 8.66
N TRP A 791 13.03 -37.28 7.89
CA TRP A 791 13.41 -38.69 7.89
C TRP A 791 14.85 -38.93 7.39
N LEU A 792 15.28 -38.22 6.33
CA LEU A 792 16.65 -38.33 5.80
C LEU A 792 17.71 -37.91 6.84
N ILE A 793 17.38 -36.93 7.67
CA ILE A 793 18.25 -36.49 8.77
C ILE A 793 18.23 -37.50 9.92
N GLU A 794 17.05 -38.00 10.31
CA GLU A 794 16.90 -38.99 11.39
C GLU A 794 17.66 -40.29 11.10
N VAL A 795 17.68 -40.74 9.85
CA VAL A 795 18.40 -41.95 9.41
C VAL A 795 19.89 -41.67 9.11
N GLY A 796 20.33 -40.42 9.20
CA GLY A 796 21.72 -40.02 8.99
C GLY A 796 22.18 -40.01 7.53
N LEU A 797 21.25 -39.96 6.58
CA LEU A 797 21.54 -39.82 5.14
C LEU A 797 21.84 -38.38 4.72
N ALA A 798 21.52 -37.41 5.59
CA ALA A 798 21.85 -36.00 5.44
C ALA A 798 22.19 -35.39 6.82
N SER A 799 23.18 -34.49 6.85
CA SER A 799 23.65 -33.82 8.06
C SER A 799 22.82 -32.60 8.44
N ASP A 800 22.15 -31.98 7.47
CA ASP A 800 21.27 -30.82 7.67
C ASP A 800 20.10 -30.78 6.65
N ARG A 801 19.12 -29.90 6.88
CA ARG A 801 17.92 -29.78 6.02
C ARG A 801 18.23 -29.36 4.59
N GLY A 802 19.28 -28.57 4.37
CA GLY A 802 19.74 -28.20 3.03
C GLY A 802 20.31 -29.40 2.26
N GLU A 803 21.16 -30.20 2.90
CA GLU A 803 21.68 -31.45 2.31
C GLU A 803 20.57 -32.46 2.02
N ALA A 804 19.58 -32.58 2.92
CA ALA A 804 18.42 -33.44 2.72
C ALA A 804 17.54 -33.00 1.54
N VAL A 805 17.43 -31.69 1.27
CA VAL A 805 16.72 -31.18 0.07
C VAL A 805 17.47 -31.54 -1.21
N ILE A 806 18.80 -31.42 -1.22
CA ILE A 806 19.61 -31.82 -2.37
C ILE A 806 19.47 -33.33 -2.61
N TYR A 807 19.48 -34.13 -1.55
CA TYR A 807 19.27 -35.57 -1.62
C TYR A 807 17.89 -35.91 -2.20
N GLY A 808 16.83 -35.26 -1.72
CA GLY A 808 15.47 -35.42 -2.25
C GLY A 808 15.35 -35.00 -3.72
N ASP A 809 16.08 -33.97 -4.15
CA ASP A 809 16.12 -33.56 -5.56
C ASP A 809 16.81 -34.61 -6.44
N LYS A 810 17.91 -35.22 -5.97
CA LYS A 810 18.55 -36.37 -6.64
C LYS A 810 17.57 -37.53 -6.82
N LEU A 811 16.73 -37.82 -5.82
CA LEU A 811 15.70 -38.87 -5.90
C LEU A 811 14.57 -38.54 -6.90
N VAL A 812 14.20 -37.26 -7.06
CA VAL A 812 13.25 -36.82 -8.09
C VAL A 812 13.87 -36.95 -9.48
N GLN A 813 15.10 -36.48 -9.66
CA GLN A 813 15.82 -36.56 -10.94
C GLN A 813 16.09 -38.00 -11.38
N GLY A 814 16.38 -38.90 -10.43
CA GLY A 814 16.56 -40.33 -10.68
C GLY A 814 15.28 -41.13 -10.79
N GLY A 815 14.10 -40.50 -10.71
CA GLY A 815 12.81 -41.15 -10.92
C GLY A 815 12.41 -42.11 -9.79
N VAL A 816 12.89 -41.91 -8.57
CA VAL A 816 12.50 -42.71 -7.39
C VAL A 816 11.21 -42.18 -6.78
N ILE A 817 11.08 -40.85 -6.74
CA ILE A 817 9.94 -40.13 -6.19
C ILE A 817 9.44 -39.09 -7.19
N GLN A 818 8.14 -38.78 -7.16
CA GLN A 818 7.53 -37.81 -8.07
C GLN A 818 6.51 -36.94 -7.34
N HIS A 819 6.51 -35.64 -7.65
CA HIS A 819 5.46 -34.73 -7.18
C HIS A 819 4.12 -35.08 -7.84
N ILE A 820 3.01 -35.05 -7.08
CA ILE A 820 1.69 -35.52 -7.56
C ILE A 820 1.24 -34.82 -8.86
N THR A 821 1.53 -33.53 -9.01
CA THR A 821 1.16 -32.75 -10.21
C THR A 821 2.29 -32.60 -11.24
N ASN A 822 3.47 -33.17 -10.97
CA ASN A 822 4.66 -33.12 -11.82
C ASN A 822 5.17 -31.70 -12.16
N ASN A 823 4.79 -30.67 -11.39
CA ASN A 823 5.08 -29.26 -11.70
C ASN A 823 6.17 -28.62 -10.83
N TYR A 824 6.70 -29.35 -9.85
CA TYR A 824 7.59 -28.82 -8.81
C TYR A 824 8.85 -29.67 -8.63
N GLU A 825 9.99 -29.00 -8.43
CA GLU A 825 11.24 -29.58 -7.91
C GLU A 825 11.05 -30.00 -6.44
N PHE A 826 11.98 -30.79 -5.89
CA PHE A 826 11.87 -31.21 -4.48
C PHE A 826 12.03 -30.01 -3.53
N ARG A 827 11.15 -29.86 -2.54
CA ARG A 827 11.23 -28.80 -1.52
C ARG A 827 10.91 -29.30 -0.13
N ASP A 828 11.58 -28.70 0.85
CA ASP A 828 11.28 -28.84 2.28
C ASP A 828 10.05 -28.00 2.68
N GLU A 829 8.92 -28.35 2.10
CA GLU A 829 7.63 -27.71 2.32
C GLU A 829 6.56 -28.82 2.44
N TYR A 830 5.32 -28.46 2.79
CA TYR A 830 4.16 -29.36 2.78
C TYR A 830 3.69 -29.65 1.34
N LEU A 831 4.61 -30.02 0.44
CA LEU A 831 4.33 -30.49 -0.91
C LEU A 831 4.28 -32.02 -0.92
N PHE A 832 3.37 -32.60 -1.71
CA PHE A 832 3.13 -34.04 -1.70
C PHE A 832 3.85 -34.77 -2.83
N TYR A 833 4.48 -35.88 -2.47
CA TYR A 833 5.23 -36.75 -3.38
C TYR A 833 4.77 -38.20 -3.23
N ARG A 834 5.06 -39.02 -4.24
CA ARG A 834 4.78 -40.46 -4.29
C ARG A 834 6.00 -41.22 -4.79
N PHE A 835 6.21 -42.43 -4.29
CA PHE A 835 7.21 -43.35 -4.81
C PHE A 835 6.75 -44.00 -6.12
N LEU A 836 7.64 -44.06 -7.12
CA LEU A 836 7.36 -44.76 -8.38
C LEU A 836 7.54 -46.28 -8.21
N GLN A 837 6.70 -47.08 -8.89
CA GLN A 837 6.77 -48.54 -8.88
C GLN A 837 7.98 -49.04 -9.69
N LYS A 838 8.55 -50.17 -9.26
CA LYS A 838 9.72 -50.80 -9.88
C LYS A 838 9.33 -51.37 -11.25
N SER A 839 10.03 -50.98 -12.32
CA SER A 839 9.90 -51.65 -13.62
C SER A 839 10.40 -53.11 -13.50
N PRO A 840 9.74 -54.11 -14.12
CA PRO A 840 10.06 -55.53 -13.89
C PRO A 840 11.44 -56.01 -14.40
N GLU A 841 12.20 -55.19 -15.14
CA GLU A 841 13.42 -55.63 -15.84
C GLU A 841 14.70 -55.70 -14.98
N GLN A 842 14.62 -55.48 -13.67
CA GLN A 842 15.77 -55.60 -12.77
C GLN A 842 15.43 -56.45 -11.55
N SER A 843 15.34 -57.77 -11.78
CA SER A 843 15.44 -58.80 -10.74
C SER A 843 16.60 -59.74 -11.10
N PRO A 844 17.52 -60.06 -10.17
CA PRO A 844 18.49 -61.12 -10.39
C PRO A 844 17.80 -62.50 -10.30
N PRO A 845 18.32 -63.54 -10.98
CA PRO A 845 17.67 -64.83 -11.02
C PRO A 845 17.67 -65.49 -9.64
N ALA A 846 16.55 -66.14 -9.32
CA ALA A 846 16.32 -66.84 -8.06
C ALA A 846 17.34 -67.96 -7.83
N SER A 847 17.98 -67.96 -6.66
CA SER A 847 18.63 -69.15 -6.10
C SER A 847 17.99 -69.50 -4.76
N ASN A 848 17.55 -70.75 -4.68
CA ASN A 848 16.96 -71.38 -3.50
C ASN A 848 17.96 -71.44 -2.34
N ALA A 849 17.52 -71.07 -1.13
CA ALA A 849 17.81 -71.81 0.10
C ALA A 849 17.06 -71.19 1.30
N ASN A 850 16.25 -72.01 1.96
CA ASN A 850 15.63 -71.74 3.26
C ASN A 850 16.68 -71.63 4.37
N ILE A 851 16.73 -70.52 5.13
CA ILE A 851 17.22 -70.47 6.53
C ILE A 851 16.42 -69.39 7.30
N PRO A 852 15.95 -69.61 8.55
CA PRO A 852 15.07 -68.68 9.26
C PRO A 852 15.79 -67.47 9.88
N GLN A 853 15.01 -66.42 10.12
CA GLN A 853 15.36 -65.18 10.81
C GLN A 853 15.85 -65.41 12.26
N GLN A 854 17.15 -65.46 12.53
CA GLN A 854 17.69 -65.07 13.86
C GLN A 854 19.21 -64.86 13.93
N GLU A 855 19.84 -64.17 12.98
CA GLU A 855 21.27 -63.82 13.13
C GLU A 855 21.63 -62.60 12.24
N ARG A 856 21.17 -61.41 12.63
CA ARG A 856 21.70 -60.14 12.07
C ARG A 856 21.62 -58.97 13.05
N TYR A 857 21.68 -59.26 14.35
CA TYR A 857 21.90 -58.28 15.42
C TYR A 857 23.14 -58.72 16.19
N LYS A 858 24.33 -58.43 15.63
CA LYS A 858 25.64 -58.43 16.32
C LYS A 858 26.75 -58.06 15.33
N GLU A 859 26.69 -56.86 14.77
CA GLU A 859 27.86 -56.25 14.11
C GLU A 859 27.67 -54.73 14.00
N ILE A 860 27.23 -54.10 15.09
CA ILE A 860 27.27 -52.64 15.27
C ILE A 860 27.73 -52.37 16.71
N GLU A 861 28.88 -52.89 17.07
CA GLU A 861 29.62 -52.51 18.29
C GLU A 861 31.11 -52.73 18.01
N HIS A 862 31.69 -51.89 17.15
CA HIS A 862 33.11 -51.49 17.21
C HIS A 862 33.45 -50.61 16.01
N SER A 863 33.40 -49.29 16.21
CA SER A 863 34.31 -48.33 15.57
C SER A 863 33.94 -46.91 16.00
N SER A 864 34.42 -46.50 17.16
CA SER A 864 34.61 -45.08 17.48
C SER A 864 36.03 -44.69 17.04
N PRO A 865 36.24 -43.62 16.27
CA PRO A 865 37.53 -42.96 16.25
C PRO A 865 37.49 -41.66 17.05
N SER A 866 38.47 -41.58 17.94
CA SER A 866 38.88 -40.49 18.79
C SER A 866 39.15 -39.16 18.07
N LEU A 867 38.75 -38.06 18.72
CA LEU A 867 39.33 -36.72 18.55
C LEU A 867 40.87 -36.75 18.62
N LYS A 868 41.53 -36.05 17.69
CA LYS A 868 42.76 -35.28 17.99
C LYS A 868 43.05 -34.26 16.88
N THR A 869 43.30 -33.03 17.35
CA THR A 869 43.85 -31.81 16.72
C THR A 869 43.04 -31.12 15.64
#